data_AF-A0A161Z576-F1
#
_entry.id   AF-A0A161Z576-F1
#
_cell.length_a   1.000
_cell.length_b   1.000
_cell.length_c   1.000
_cell.angle_alpha   90.00
_cell.angle_beta   90.00
_cell.angle_gamma   90.00
#
_symmetry.space_group_name_H-M   'P 1'
#
loop_
_entity.id
_entity.type
_entity.pdbx_description
1 polymer ?
#
loop_
_entity_poly.entity_id
_entity_poly.type
_entity_poly.pdbx_seq_one_letter_code
_entity_poly.pdbx_strand_id
1 'polypeptide(L)'
;MTNEYYEYLYSPANRPQWLEQVSITNQLHYGGLEQQLIANRVDLERQLRGHINVQVYARNLASQFLQLEFDSSLDPDTLMTISQYEFDEADCKIRQEDKRSLTDLLLWGLHEKGRRASITLEGEGIPIGLNQQWLEENWNGDVRASYGRDLRAAYERSAVLAAMKNVTRDQLLLSAFTAKLRGHLNDTNLQRIELAVNGYTNMTLAPLTLMGDGVRNTRPFAELVAIGSRSPSQDDWLLYAPDSPGGQDWYELPGFRQLDGEICSWMAKPEGQAYLVWRSHALDREVIAGYLKKISQRPDLWRGIQPVPTPYTGPEVLNTVVFNHRAWLVAQEESQTPYYYRTASDELRQTFTRINTELKALKTVEVREGGFITYERFCHQLIKQRVEEILLGRGDVVAIDPDRIYVQISHEQQMTLTRLIADETHFYAGNADRDKYPRFTMATDHPPLDKLDIRDIAGWSRTLRAGEQYIDMLRTTHVNRSHPEGIFKRKIYMGIMKRQMTVAAMQALFTGCLTRKHFEELKKVIAAFDHPQLAWPVGEAPGDVPHSALFKLHLKKRLVVGVFVFRLRIAGTIEQYLFTPDAPDGYEIRPFKDFVSAVKTRGLGDYLYDRVHEKYQPGVGAYLTDLEQLAHFTEAPELERNSRVTDLYDCYSDVVYKIISDVDAKTQSLEEIITGLVYNAVLTAVSVIGIVYPPVSIALSAALLTKNLVQGAEAYSEGNRAKALIHFRDALIELALLGKAGYVGSQPTKIQKDLIGLLGDVYTVEWFFSQATGQPRLHERVLEVIQQVLDDPQSATSKTTIIQR
;
A
#
# COMPACT_ATOMS: atom_id res chain seq x y z
N MET A 1 25.98 -7.90 9.24
CA MET A 1 25.64 -7.16 10.48
C MET A 1 26.28 -7.91 11.64
N THR A 2 27.07 -7.22 12.45
CA THR A 2 27.95 -7.77 13.50
C THR A 2 27.29 -7.75 14.88
N ASN A 3 27.90 -8.47 15.84
CA ASN A 3 27.53 -8.61 17.26
C ASN A 3 27.09 -7.30 17.93
N GLU A 4 27.63 -6.17 17.49
CA GLU A 4 27.33 -4.81 17.95
C GLU A 4 25.85 -4.39 17.79
N TYR A 5 25.14 -4.91 16.77
CA TYR A 5 23.73 -4.59 16.55
C TYR A 5 22.81 -5.23 17.61
N TYR A 6 23.12 -6.46 18.00
CA TYR A 6 22.42 -7.14 19.09
C TYR A 6 22.84 -6.59 20.45
N GLU A 7 24.10 -6.20 20.64
CA GLU A 7 24.55 -5.49 21.85
C GLU A 7 23.89 -4.11 22.01
N TYR A 8 23.54 -3.40 20.93
CA TYR A 8 22.83 -2.12 20.96
C TYR A 8 21.34 -2.27 21.34
N LEU A 9 20.62 -3.23 20.74
CA LEU A 9 19.21 -3.49 21.07
C LEU A 9 19.03 -3.98 22.53
N TYR A 10 20.02 -4.70 23.07
CA TYR A 10 19.98 -5.33 24.39
C TYR A 10 20.95 -4.70 25.40
N SER A 11 21.38 -3.45 25.15
CA SER A 11 22.19 -2.65 26.06
C SER A 11 21.48 -2.43 27.42
N PRO A 12 22.19 -2.37 28.56
CA PRO A 12 21.61 -2.05 29.87
C PRO A 12 20.77 -0.75 29.88
N ALA A 13 21.04 0.18 28.95
CA ALA A 13 20.29 1.44 28.80
C ALA A 13 18.91 1.28 28.13
N ASN A 14 18.60 0.12 27.55
CA ASN A 14 17.33 -0.20 26.87
C ASN A 14 16.47 -1.23 27.63
N ARG A 15 16.76 -1.47 28.91
CA ARG A 15 15.99 -2.44 29.71
C ARG A 15 14.56 -1.96 29.92
N PRO A 16 13.55 -2.84 29.83
CA PRO A 16 12.18 -2.47 30.12
C PRO A 16 12.05 -1.99 31.58
N GLN A 17 11.37 -0.86 31.81
CA GLN A 17 11.19 -0.31 33.17
C GLN A 17 10.60 -1.31 34.17
N TRP A 18 9.76 -2.24 33.71
CA TRP A 18 9.18 -3.27 34.57
C TRP A 18 10.25 -4.22 35.15
N LEU A 19 11.38 -4.41 34.47
CA LEU A 19 12.46 -5.32 34.89
C LEU A 19 13.25 -4.76 36.09
N GLU A 20 13.32 -3.43 36.24
CA GLU A 20 14.02 -2.76 37.35
C GLU A 20 13.35 -3.04 38.70
N GLN A 21 12.04 -3.31 38.69
CA GLN A 21 11.22 -3.57 39.88
C GLN A 21 11.26 -5.05 40.32
N VAL A 22 11.94 -5.92 39.55
CA VAL A 22 12.03 -7.36 39.81
C VAL A 22 13.27 -7.68 40.66
N SER A 23 13.23 -8.75 41.47
CA SER A 23 14.39 -9.19 42.26
C SER A 23 15.65 -9.45 41.42
N ILE A 24 16.83 -9.18 42.01
CA ILE A 24 18.13 -9.34 41.35
C ILE A 24 18.32 -10.77 40.79
N THR A 25 17.89 -11.79 41.52
CA THR A 25 17.96 -13.19 41.07
C THR A 25 17.18 -13.42 39.77
N ASN A 26 15.98 -12.85 39.67
CA ASN A 26 15.15 -12.96 38.47
C ASN A 26 15.70 -12.11 37.33
N GLN A 27 16.29 -10.94 37.62
CA GLN A 27 16.98 -10.14 36.60
C GLN A 27 18.19 -10.88 36.01
N LEU A 28 18.97 -11.58 36.84
CA LEU A 28 20.09 -12.42 36.39
C LEU A 28 19.61 -13.60 35.55
N HIS A 29 18.53 -14.27 35.96
CA HIS A 29 17.94 -15.37 35.19
C HIS A 29 17.41 -14.90 33.83
N TYR A 30 16.69 -13.77 33.81
CA TYR A 30 16.23 -13.11 32.57
C TYR A 30 17.41 -12.83 31.64
N GLY A 31 18.48 -12.19 32.14
CA GLY A 31 19.66 -11.89 31.36
C GLY A 31 20.36 -13.14 30.81
N GLY A 32 20.37 -14.24 31.57
CA GLY A 32 20.90 -15.53 31.08
C GLY A 32 20.09 -16.11 29.93
N LEU A 33 18.74 -16.11 30.04
CA LEU A 33 17.85 -16.57 28.97
C LEU A 33 17.96 -15.69 27.72
N GLU A 34 18.06 -14.37 27.91
CA GLU A 34 18.23 -13.40 26.83
C GLU A 34 19.55 -13.60 26.07
N GLN A 35 20.67 -13.73 26.80
CA GLN A 35 21.97 -14.03 26.19
C GLN A 35 21.97 -15.35 25.41
N GLN A 36 21.29 -16.37 25.93
CA GLN A 36 21.17 -17.66 25.25
C GLN A 36 20.37 -17.55 23.95
N LEU A 37 19.25 -16.82 23.97
CA LEU A 37 18.44 -16.56 22.78
C LEU A 37 19.23 -15.77 21.72
N ILE A 38 19.99 -14.74 22.13
CA ILE A 38 20.85 -13.97 21.22
C ILE A 38 21.91 -14.88 20.59
N ALA A 39 22.61 -15.69 21.40
CA ALA A 39 23.62 -16.62 20.90
C ALA A 39 23.05 -17.61 19.87
N ASN A 40 21.86 -18.16 20.13
CA ASN A 40 21.19 -19.07 19.20
C ASN A 40 20.64 -18.39 17.94
N ARG A 41 20.22 -17.12 18.01
CA ARG A 41 19.88 -16.32 16.82
C ARG A 41 21.10 -16.05 15.95
N VAL A 42 22.23 -15.68 16.55
CA VAL A 42 23.50 -15.51 15.83
C VAL A 42 23.96 -16.82 15.18
N ASP A 43 23.79 -17.96 15.85
CA ASP A 43 24.08 -19.25 15.22
C ASP A 43 23.14 -19.55 14.04
N LEU A 44 21.82 -19.32 14.19
CA LEU A 44 20.86 -19.47 13.09
C LEU A 44 21.25 -18.62 11.87
N GLU A 45 21.60 -17.35 12.07
CA GLU A 45 22.08 -16.46 11.00
C GLU A 45 23.35 -17.00 10.33
N ARG A 46 24.32 -17.47 11.13
CA ARG A 46 25.55 -18.10 10.64
C ARG A 46 25.22 -19.34 9.80
N GLN A 47 24.29 -20.19 10.23
CA GLN A 47 23.86 -21.37 9.48
C GLN A 47 23.17 -20.97 8.17
N LEU A 48 22.35 -19.92 8.18
CA LEU A 48 21.69 -19.38 7.00
C LEU A 48 22.66 -18.80 5.96
N ARG A 49 23.91 -18.47 6.33
CA ARG A 49 24.97 -18.00 5.40
C ARG A 49 24.50 -16.86 4.48
N GLY A 50 23.77 -15.91 5.05
CA GLY A 50 23.26 -14.75 4.30
C GLY A 50 21.89 -14.92 3.63
N HIS A 51 21.22 -16.06 3.79
CA HIS A 51 19.87 -16.29 3.25
C HIS A 51 18.76 -15.86 4.21
N ILE A 52 19.02 -14.87 5.07
CA ILE A 52 18.03 -14.39 6.04
C ILE A 52 16.97 -13.50 5.40
N ASN A 53 17.38 -12.70 4.40
CA ASN A 53 16.50 -11.92 3.55
C ASN A 53 17.18 -11.66 2.19
N VAL A 54 16.39 -11.24 1.20
CA VAL A 54 16.88 -11.01 -0.17
C VAL A 54 17.96 -9.93 -0.26
N GLN A 55 17.94 -8.91 0.62
CA GLN A 55 18.90 -7.81 0.60
C GLN A 55 20.28 -8.25 1.09
N VAL A 56 20.34 -8.99 2.20
CA VAL A 56 21.58 -9.58 2.72
C VAL A 56 22.16 -10.55 1.70
N TYR A 57 21.30 -11.34 1.04
CA TYR A 57 21.72 -12.22 -0.04
C TYR A 57 22.32 -11.44 -1.21
N ALA A 58 21.65 -10.38 -1.69
CA ALA A 58 22.15 -9.53 -2.77
C ALA A 58 23.47 -8.84 -2.42
N ARG A 59 23.59 -8.29 -1.20
CA ARG A 59 24.81 -7.67 -0.71
C ARG A 59 25.96 -8.65 -0.62
N ASN A 60 25.71 -9.87 -0.12
CA ASN A 60 26.73 -10.90 -0.03
C ASN A 60 27.19 -11.37 -1.40
N LEU A 61 26.28 -11.52 -2.36
CA LEU A 61 26.65 -11.76 -3.75
C LEU A 61 27.55 -10.62 -4.23
N ALA A 62 27.08 -9.36 -4.22
CA ALA A 62 27.87 -8.22 -4.67
C ALA A 62 29.27 -8.16 -4.03
N SER A 63 29.37 -8.39 -2.72
CA SER A 63 30.65 -8.41 -1.98
C SER A 63 31.57 -9.54 -2.46
N GLN A 64 31.02 -10.74 -2.69
CA GLN A 64 31.80 -11.87 -3.21
C GLN A 64 32.34 -11.58 -4.61
N PHE A 65 31.54 -10.94 -5.48
CA PHE A 65 32.01 -10.59 -6.81
C PHE A 65 33.06 -9.49 -6.80
N LEU A 66 32.89 -8.44 -5.99
CA LEU A 66 33.92 -7.41 -5.81
C LEU A 66 35.25 -8.02 -5.34
N GLN A 67 35.18 -9.01 -4.43
CA GLN A 67 36.36 -9.70 -3.94
C GLN A 67 36.99 -10.63 -5.00
N LEU A 68 36.19 -11.40 -5.73
CA LEU A 68 36.70 -12.41 -6.67
C LEU A 68 37.23 -11.81 -7.98
N GLU A 69 36.54 -10.81 -8.52
CA GLU A 69 36.86 -10.24 -9.84
C GLU A 69 37.78 -9.03 -9.76
N PHE A 70 37.74 -8.29 -8.63
CA PHE A 70 38.46 -7.03 -8.48
C PHE A 70 39.39 -6.97 -7.26
N ASP A 71 39.50 -8.06 -6.49
CA ASP A 71 40.25 -8.12 -5.22
C ASP A 71 39.89 -6.97 -4.26
N SER A 72 38.62 -6.57 -4.28
CA SER A 72 38.10 -5.40 -3.57
C SER A 72 37.18 -5.81 -2.42
N SER A 73 37.46 -5.28 -1.23
CA SER A 73 36.65 -5.47 -0.03
C SER A 73 35.66 -4.32 0.22
N LEU A 74 35.34 -3.53 -0.82
CA LEU A 74 34.41 -2.40 -0.71
C LEU A 74 33.02 -2.90 -0.32
N ASP A 75 32.32 -2.10 0.49
CA ASP A 75 30.93 -2.37 0.83
C ASP A 75 30.03 -2.00 -0.37
N PRO A 76 29.30 -2.95 -0.98
CA PRO A 76 28.41 -2.67 -2.11
C PRO A 76 27.34 -1.60 -1.81
N ASP A 77 26.98 -1.42 -0.54
CA ASP A 77 26.00 -0.41 -0.12
C ASP A 77 26.57 1.02 -0.19
N THR A 78 27.90 1.17 -0.26
CA THR A 78 28.59 2.47 -0.38
C THR A 78 28.88 2.86 -1.84
N LEU A 79 28.84 1.89 -2.76
CA LEU A 79 28.97 2.12 -4.19
C LEU A 79 27.62 2.56 -4.75
N MET A 80 27.53 3.80 -5.20
CA MET A 80 26.32 4.37 -5.76
C MET A 80 26.30 4.17 -7.27
N THR A 81 25.11 3.96 -7.81
CA THR A 81 24.83 3.81 -9.22
C THR A 81 23.78 4.83 -9.60
N ILE A 82 23.97 5.52 -10.73
CA ILE A 82 22.97 6.43 -11.31
C ILE A 82 22.52 5.82 -12.61
N SER A 83 21.28 5.35 -12.65
CA SER A 83 20.62 4.82 -13.85
C SER A 83 19.79 5.91 -14.52
N GLN A 84 20.06 6.19 -15.79
CA GLN A 84 19.30 7.14 -16.61
C GLN A 84 18.62 6.41 -17.77
N TYR A 85 17.29 6.46 -17.79
CA TYR A 85 16.47 5.86 -18.84
C TYR A 85 15.60 6.92 -19.51
N GLU A 86 15.55 6.91 -20.83
CA GLU A 86 14.76 7.85 -21.63
C GLU A 86 13.78 7.10 -22.52
N PHE A 87 12.56 7.61 -22.61
CA PHE A 87 11.53 7.09 -23.51
C PHE A 87 10.61 8.22 -23.99
N ASP A 88 9.95 7.99 -25.12
CA ASP A 88 9.03 8.97 -25.70
C ASP A 88 7.59 8.71 -25.21
N GLU A 89 6.91 9.78 -24.79
CA GLU A 89 5.48 9.77 -24.48
C GLU A 89 4.91 11.20 -24.59
N ALA A 90 3.64 11.33 -25.00
CA ALA A 90 2.97 12.64 -25.08
C ALA A 90 3.72 13.70 -25.93
N ASP A 91 4.33 13.28 -27.05
CA ASP A 91 5.20 14.09 -27.93
C ASP A 91 6.45 14.69 -27.24
N CYS A 92 6.70 14.30 -25.99
CA CYS A 92 7.84 14.72 -25.20
C CYS A 92 8.79 13.53 -25.00
N LYS A 93 10.03 13.83 -24.64
CA LYS A 93 10.95 12.82 -24.14
C LYS A 93 10.93 12.85 -22.61
N ILE A 94 10.66 11.74 -21.97
CA ILE A 94 10.67 11.60 -20.51
C ILE A 94 11.98 10.92 -20.11
N ARG A 95 12.71 11.55 -19.19
CA ARG A 95 13.92 10.99 -18.57
C ARG A 95 13.62 10.60 -17.13
N GLN A 96 13.88 9.34 -16.80
CA GLN A 96 13.91 8.83 -15.44
C GLN A 96 15.38 8.65 -15.01
N GLU A 97 15.76 9.27 -13.90
CA GLU A 97 17.04 9.08 -13.25
C GLU A 97 16.81 8.46 -11.87
N ASP A 98 17.54 7.41 -11.52
CA ASP A 98 17.46 6.79 -10.21
C ASP A 98 18.86 6.56 -9.65
N LYS A 99 19.09 6.98 -8.39
CA LYS A 99 20.32 6.75 -7.64
C LYS A 99 20.12 5.60 -6.64
N ARG A 100 20.90 4.53 -6.78
CA ARG A 100 20.79 3.29 -5.99
C ARG A 100 22.16 2.81 -5.53
N SER A 101 22.24 2.16 -4.38
CA SER A 101 23.45 1.38 -4.08
C SER A 101 23.64 0.25 -5.10
N LEU A 102 24.83 -0.34 -5.18
CA LEU A 102 25.07 -1.50 -6.04
C LEU A 102 24.15 -2.66 -5.62
N THR A 103 23.97 -2.90 -4.33
CA THR A 103 23.03 -3.89 -3.80
C THR A 103 21.60 -3.65 -4.30
N ASP A 104 21.12 -2.41 -4.23
CA ASP A 104 19.76 -2.07 -4.65
C ASP A 104 19.59 -2.16 -6.17
N LEU A 105 20.62 -1.83 -6.96
CA LEU A 105 20.61 -2.04 -8.41
C LEU A 105 20.45 -3.53 -8.75
N LEU A 106 21.12 -4.43 -8.01
CA LEU A 106 20.99 -5.86 -8.19
C LEU A 106 19.59 -6.40 -7.87
N LEU A 107 18.92 -5.80 -6.87
CA LEU A 107 17.53 -6.14 -6.53
C LEU A 107 16.54 -5.57 -7.55
N TRP A 108 16.79 -4.35 -8.06
CA TRP A 108 15.99 -3.73 -9.10
C TRP A 108 16.05 -4.55 -10.40
N GLY A 109 17.27 -4.96 -10.78
CA GLY A 109 17.56 -5.62 -12.05
C GLY A 109 17.76 -4.62 -13.20
N LEU A 110 18.23 -5.14 -14.33
CA LEU A 110 18.49 -4.34 -15.53
C LEU A 110 17.26 -4.35 -16.47
N HIS A 111 17.12 -3.35 -17.35
CA HIS A 111 16.10 -3.32 -18.42
C HIS A 111 16.46 -4.25 -19.59
N GLU A 112 15.57 -4.67 -20.46
CA GLU A 112 15.93 -5.66 -21.49
C GLU A 112 17.02 -5.17 -22.48
N LYS A 113 17.75 -6.12 -23.10
CA LYS A 113 18.80 -5.79 -24.09
C LYS A 113 18.22 -4.92 -25.22
N GLY A 114 18.97 -3.90 -25.63
CA GLY A 114 18.55 -2.91 -26.62
C GLY A 114 17.68 -1.77 -26.07
N ARG A 115 17.23 -1.85 -24.81
CA ARG A 115 16.51 -0.78 -24.09
C ARG A 115 17.08 -0.54 -22.69
N ARG A 116 18.40 -0.71 -22.53
CA ARG A 116 19.10 -0.50 -21.25
C ARG A 116 19.11 0.97 -20.86
N ALA A 117 18.93 1.24 -19.57
CA ALA A 117 19.31 2.52 -18.98
C ALA A 117 20.84 2.71 -19.09
N SER A 118 21.30 3.94 -19.22
CA SER A 118 22.71 4.26 -18.99
C SER A 118 23.01 4.21 -17.51
N ILE A 119 24.07 3.51 -17.10
CA ILE A 119 24.44 3.32 -15.70
C ILE A 119 25.84 3.88 -15.47
N THR A 120 25.95 4.82 -14.55
CA THR A 120 27.23 5.33 -14.06
C THR A 120 27.42 4.90 -12.61
N LEU A 121 28.66 4.62 -12.21
CA LEU A 121 29.00 4.26 -10.83
C LEU A 121 29.80 5.39 -10.19
N GLU A 122 29.46 5.70 -8.93
CA GLU A 122 30.07 6.72 -8.09
C GLU A 122 30.43 6.12 -6.72
N GLY A 123 31.56 6.55 -6.15
CA GLY A 123 32.07 6.01 -4.89
C GLY A 123 33.58 6.21 -4.77
N GLU A 124 34.09 6.17 -3.55
CA GLU A 124 35.53 6.17 -3.33
C GLU A 124 36.10 4.77 -3.63
N GLY A 125 37.23 4.73 -4.33
CA GLY A 125 37.96 3.48 -4.58
C GLY A 125 37.33 2.52 -5.59
N ILE A 126 36.41 2.97 -6.45
CA ILE A 126 35.79 2.12 -7.48
C ILE A 126 36.87 1.34 -8.26
N PRO A 127 36.78 0.00 -8.32
CA PRO A 127 37.75 -0.79 -9.06
C PRO A 127 37.80 -0.45 -10.55
N ILE A 128 39.01 -0.43 -11.11
CA ILE A 128 39.22 -0.23 -12.55
C ILE A 128 38.57 -1.39 -13.30
N GLY A 129 37.60 -1.09 -14.16
CA GLY A 129 36.85 -2.09 -14.95
C GLY A 129 35.43 -2.35 -14.45
N LEU A 130 35.09 -1.96 -13.22
CA LEU A 130 33.70 -1.99 -12.74
C LEU A 130 32.89 -0.87 -13.41
N ASN A 131 32.21 -1.19 -14.51
CA ASN A 131 31.44 -0.25 -15.32
C ASN A 131 30.15 -0.91 -15.86
N GLN A 132 29.33 -0.15 -16.60
CA GLN A 132 28.08 -0.66 -17.18
C GLN A 132 28.28 -1.91 -18.04
N GLN A 133 29.30 -1.93 -18.91
CA GLN A 133 29.55 -3.09 -19.77
C GLN A 133 29.79 -4.35 -18.95
N TRP A 134 30.62 -4.24 -17.90
CA TRP A 134 30.87 -5.36 -17.00
C TRP A 134 29.60 -5.83 -16.30
N LEU A 135 28.76 -4.91 -15.80
CA LEU A 135 27.46 -5.24 -15.18
C LEU A 135 26.55 -6.00 -16.14
N GLU A 136 26.49 -5.59 -17.40
CA GLU A 136 25.63 -6.24 -18.41
C GLU A 136 26.13 -7.62 -18.85
N GLU A 137 27.45 -7.81 -18.90
CA GLU A 137 28.08 -9.08 -19.29
C GLU A 137 28.04 -10.12 -18.16
N ASN A 138 28.32 -9.69 -16.92
CA ASN A 138 28.51 -10.58 -15.78
C ASN A 138 27.26 -10.67 -14.89
N TRP A 139 26.36 -9.68 -14.94
CA TRP A 139 25.19 -9.60 -14.06
C TRP A 139 23.86 -9.42 -14.80
N ASN A 140 23.57 -10.35 -15.70
CA ASN A 140 22.31 -10.35 -16.44
C ASN A 140 21.15 -11.07 -15.72
N GLY A 141 21.45 -11.86 -14.68
CA GLY A 141 20.48 -12.67 -13.94
C GLY A 141 19.72 -11.91 -12.85
N ASP A 142 18.49 -12.33 -12.58
CA ASP A 142 17.65 -11.74 -11.53
C ASP A 142 17.96 -12.32 -10.14
N VAL A 143 18.45 -11.48 -9.23
CA VAL A 143 18.84 -11.90 -7.86
C VAL A 143 17.64 -12.38 -7.05
N ARG A 144 16.46 -11.76 -7.23
CA ARG A 144 15.24 -12.11 -6.50
C ARG A 144 14.78 -13.51 -6.87
N ALA A 145 14.88 -13.87 -8.15
CA ALA A 145 14.56 -15.20 -8.65
C ALA A 145 15.51 -16.28 -8.09
N SER A 146 16.81 -15.99 -8.04
CA SER A 146 17.81 -16.90 -7.48
C SER A 146 17.65 -17.08 -5.97
N TYR A 147 17.44 -16.00 -5.23
CA TYR A 147 17.25 -16.03 -3.80
C TYR A 147 16.10 -16.95 -3.38
N GLY A 148 14.92 -16.87 -4.03
CA GLY A 148 13.78 -17.72 -3.67
C GLY A 148 14.07 -19.22 -3.81
N ARG A 149 14.93 -19.63 -4.75
CA ARG A 149 15.39 -21.03 -4.89
C ARG A 149 16.39 -21.40 -3.78
N ASP A 150 17.37 -20.53 -3.55
CA ASP A 150 18.46 -20.81 -2.61
C ASP A 150 17.99 -20.75 -1.15
N LEU A 151 17.03 -19.88 -0.84
CA LEU A 151 16.34 -19.79 0.44
C LEU A 151 15.70 -21.12 0.83
N ARG A 152 14.95 -21.73 -0.10
CA ARG A 152 14.29 -23.01 0.14
C ARG A 152 15.31 -24.10 0.48
N ALA A 153 16.37 -24.21 -0.31
CA ALA A 153 17.46 -25.14 -0.06
C ALA A 153 18.17 -24.84 1.28
N ALA A 154 18.32 -23.57 1.64
CA ALA A 154 18.93 -23.16 2.90
C ALA A 154 18.14 -23.69 4.10
N TYR A 155 16.81 -23.60 4.08
CA TYR A 155 15.91 -24.04 5.14
C TYR A 155 15.66 -25.57 5.18
N GLU A 156 16.10 -26.32 4.18
CA GLU A 156 16.06 -27.79 4.17
C GLU A 156 17.27 -28.41 4.90
N ARG A 157 18.33 -27.64 5.16
CA ARG A 157 19.55 -28.13 5.83
C ARG A 157 19.28 -28.46 7.30
N SER A 158 19.74 -29.64 7.73
CA SER A 158 19.58 -30.12 9.11
C SER A 158 20.14 -29.18 10.17
N ALA A 159 21.29 -28.53 9.89
CA ALA A 159 21.89 -27.55 10.80
C ALA A 159 21.01 -26.30 11.00
N VAL A 160 20.34 -25.82 9.94
CA VAL A 160 19.41 -24.69 10.04
C VAL A 160 18.17 -25.10 10.86
N LEU A 161 17.62 -26.28 10.60
CA LEU A 161 16.47 -26.79 11.37
C LEU A 161 16.80 -26.97 12.86
N ALA A 162 18.00 -27.46 13.18
CA ALA A 162 18.47 -27.57 14.55
C ALA A 162 18.62 -26.19 15.23
N ALA A 163 19.21 -25.21 14.52
CA ALA A 163 19.33 -23.85 15.03
C ALA A 163 17.95 -23.18 15.22
N MET A 164 17.01 -23.35 14.29
CA MET A 164 15.63 -22.86 14.44
C MET A 164 14.95 -23.47 15.67
N LYS A 165 15.14 -24.78 15.92
CA LYS A 165 14.62 -25.45 17.10
C LYS A 165 15.16 -24.84 18.40
N ASN A 166 16.45 -24.53 18.45
CA ASN A 166 17.07 -23.87 19.61
C ASN A 166 16.52 -22.45 19.81
N VAL A 167 16.37 -21.68 18.74
CA VAL A 167 15.76 -20.34 18.80
C VAL A 167 14.31 -20.40 19.28
N THR A 168 13.48 -21.30 18.73
CA THR A 168 12.09 -21.48 19.16
C THR A 168 12.00 -21.88 20.62
N ARG A 169 12.83 -22.81 21.08
CA ARG A 169 12.92 -23.20 22.49
C ARG A 169 13.18 -21.98 23.37
N ASP A 170 14.26 -21.26 23.09
CA ASP A 170 14.73 -20.18 23.97
C ASP A 170 13.77 -18.99 23.95
N GLN A 171 13.11 -18.73 22.82
CA GLN A 171 12.06 -17.72 22.72
C GLN A 171 10.84 -18.06 23.57
N LEU A 172 10.41 -19.34 23.58
CA LEU A 172 9.31 -19.78 24.45
C LEU A 172 9.69 -19.66 25.93
N LEU A 173 10.91 -20.06 26.31
CA LEU A 173 11.39 -19.95 27.69
C LEU A 173 11.50 -18.49 28.16
N LEU A 174 12.14 -17.62 27.37
CA LEU A 174 12.29 -16.21 27.71
C LEU A 174 10.94 -15.48 27.79
N SER A 175 10.05 -15.71 26.82
CA SER A 175 8.71 -15.07 26.82
C SER A 175 7.83 -15.58 27.96
N ALA A 176 7.87 -16.88 28.28
CA ALA A 176 7.14 -17.44 29.41
C ALA A 176 7.65 -16.88 30.75
N PHE A 177 8.97 -16.78 30.91
CA PHE A 177 9.56 -16.17 32.10
C PHE A 177 9.18 -14.70 32.22
N THR A 178 9.18 -13.96 31.10
CA THR A 178 8.71 -12.57 31.04
C THR A 178 7.24 -12.46 31.45
N ALA A 179 6.37 -13.31 30.92
CA ALA A 179 4.96 -13.36 31.28
C ALA A 179 4.77 -13.63 32.78
N LYS A 180 5.59 -14.51 33.36
CA LYS A 180 5.60 -14.76 34.80
C LYS A 180 6.00 -13.54 35.61
N LEU A 181 7.05 -12.83 35.21
CA LEU A 181 7.48 -11.61 35.90
C LEU A 181 6.44 -10.50 35.83
N ARG A 182 5.61 -10.47 34.79
CA ARG A 182 4.52 -9.50 34.59
C ARG A 182 3.18 -9.96 35.19
N GLY A 183 3.13 -11.15 35.80
CA GLY A 183 1.91 -11.69 36.41
C GLY A 183 0.88 -12.22 35.41
N HIS A 184 1.26 -12.41 34.14
CA HIS A 184 0.39 -13.02 33.11
C HIS A 184 0.43 -14.56 33.15
N LEU A 185 1.45 -15.13 33.81
CA LEU A 185 1.67 -16.56 33.91
C LEU A 185 2.07 -16.93 35.35
N ASN A 186 1.53 -18.03 35.87
CA ASN A 186 1.88 -18.55 37.19
C ASN A 186 3.06 -19.55 37.14
N ASP A 187 3.68 -19.84 38.29
CA ASP A 187 4.85 -20.73 38.39
C ASP A 187 4.55 -22.16 37.90
N THR A 188 3.34 -22.68 38.16
CA THR A 188 2.92 -24.02 37.72
C THR A 188 2.89 -24.10 36.19
N ASN A 189 2.34 -23.09 35.53
CA ASN A 189 2.23 -23.05 34.08
C ASN A 189 3.58 -22.72 33.42
N LEU A 190 4.46 -21.95 34.06
CA LEU A 190 5.84 -21.80 33.64
C LEU A 190 6.56 -23.16 33.60
N GLN A 191 6.45 -23.96 34.67
CA GLN A 191 7.01 -25.32 34.70
C GLN A 191 6.43 -26.23 33.62
N ARG A 192 5.13 -26.10 33.32
CA ARG A 192 4.49 -26.86 32.23
C ARG A 192 5.08 -26.50 30.87
N ILE A 193 5.35 -25.21 30.61
CA ILE A 193 6.02 -24.77 29.38
C ILE A 193 7.44 -25.33 29.32
N GLU A 194 8.20 -25.25 30.42
CA GLU A 194 9.56 -25.82 30.50
C GLU A 194 9.56 -27.33 30.20
N LEU A 195 8.64 -28.09 30.80
CA LEU A 195 8.49 -29.52 30.54
C LEU A 195 8.10 -29.80 29.08
N ALA A 196 7.16 -29.03 28.53
CA ALA A 196 6.71 -29.18 27.17
C ALA A 196 7.85 -28.92 26.18
N VAL A 197 8.59 -27.83 26.36
CA VAL A 197 9.69 -27.42 25.48
C VAL A 197 10.90 -28.36 25.60
N ASN A 198 11.14 -28.95 26.77
CA ASN A 198 12.17 -29.97 26.99
C ASN A 198 11.75 -31.39 26.53
N GLY A 199 10.55 -31.53 25.94
CA GLY A 199 10.15 -32.78 25.30
C GLY A 199 9.57 -33.83 26.25
N TYR A 200 8.81 -33.42 27.27
CA TYR A 200 8.06 -34.37 28.09
C TYR A 200 6.92 -35.02 27.28
N THR A 201 6.82 -36.36 27.30
CA THR A 201 5.98 -37.14 26.37
C THR A 201 4.47 -36.90 26.52
N ASN A 202 4.00 -36.45 27.69
CA ASN A 202 2.59 -36.14 27.91
C ASN A 202 2.19 -34.72 27.48
N MET A 203 3.13 -33.88 27.03
CA MET A 203 2.83 -32.54 26.56
C MET A 203 2.67 -32.50 25.04
N THR A 204 1.92 -31.53 24.56
CA THR A 204 1.80 -31.21 23.13
C THR A 204 1.98 -29.71 22.91
N LEU A 205 2.66 -29.36 21.81
CA LEU A 205 2.70 -28.00 21.27
C LEU A 205 2.16 -28.06 19.85
N ALA A 206 1.05 -27.39 19.62
CA ALA A 206 0.35 -27.43 18.33
C ALA A 206 0.08 -26.02 17.82
N PRO A 207 0.55 -25.67 16.62
CA PRO A 207 0.09 -24.48 15.91
C PRO A 207 -1.44 -24.50 15.73
N LEU A 208 -2.06 -23.34 15.74
CA LEU A 208 -3.50 -23.18 15.56
C LEU A 208 -3.83 -22.93 14.09
N THR A 209 -4.96 -23.48 13.63
CA THR A 209 -5.53 -23.19 12.30
C THR A 209 -6.99 -22.77 12.42
N LEU A 210 -7.48 -22.07 11.40
CA LEU A 210 -8.83 -21.50 11.37
C LEU A 210 -9.85 -22.50 10.82
N MET A 211 -11.04 -22.52 11.43
CA MET A 211 -12.21 -23.25 10.96
C MET A 211 -13.23 -22.28 10.38
N GLY A 212 -13.83 -22.61 9.24
CA GLY A 212 -14.82 -21.74 8.61
C GLY A 212 -15.40 -22.30 7.31
N ASP A 213 -16.61 -21.86 6.98
CA ASP A 213 -17.19 -22.13 5.66
C ASP A 213 -16.46 -21.28 4.61
N GLY A 214 -15.87 -21.93 3.60
CA GLY A 214 -14.98 -21.29 2.62
C GLY A 214 -13.50 -21.20 3.02
N VAL A 215 -13.15 -21.59 4.25
CA VAL A 215 -11.77 -21.52 4.80
C VAL A 215 -11.31 -22.90 5.34
N ARG A 216 -11.86 -23.99 4.80
CA ARG A 216 -11.50 -25.36 5.20
C ARG A 216 -10.09 -25.71 4.71
N ASN A 217 -9.33 -26.41 5.54
CA ASN A 217 -7.94 -26.84 5.27
C ASN A 217 -6.93 -25.70 5.12
N THR A 218 -7.13 -24.58 5.82
CA THR A 218 -6.08 -23.55 5.88
C THR A 218 -4.85 -24.05 6.64
N ARG A 219 -3.70 -23.52 6.24
CA ARG A 219 -2.45 -23.79 6.93
C ARG A 219 -2.43 -23.08 8.29
N PRO A 220 -1.67 -23.62 9.25
CA PRO A 220 -1.63 -23.04 10.58
C PRO A 220 -1.07 -21.62 10.57
N PHE A 221 -1.52 -20.81 11.51
CA PHE A 221 -0.94 -19.50 11.78
C PHE A 221 0.51 -19.66 12.27
N ALA A 222 1.38 -18.72 11.89
CA ALA A 222 2.71 -18.60 12.48
C ALA A 222 2.60 -18.15 13.94
N GLU A 223 3.40 -18.76 14.82
CA GLU A 223 3.58 -18.33 16.22
C GLU A 223 2.32 -18.27 17.11
N LEU A 224 1.15 -18.68 16.62
CA LEU A 224 -0.01 -18.98 17.46
C LEU A 224 0.01 -20.45 17.83
N VAL A 225 0.42 -20.74 19.07
CA VAL A 225 0.67 -22.11 19.54
C VAL A 225 -0.15 -22.40 20.80
N ALA A 226 -0.90 -23.49 20.75
CA ALA A 226 -1.56 -24.05 21.93
C ALA A 226 -0.66 -25.09 22.60
N ILE A 227 -0.51 -25.00 23.91
CA ILE A 227 0.24 -25.94 24.74
C ILE A 227 -0.73 -26.61 25.72
N GLY A 228 -0.69 -27.94 25.78
CA GLY A 228 -1.61 -28.73 26.60
C GLY A 228 -1.12 -30.15 26.86
N SER A 229 -1.91 -30.90 27.65
CA SER A 229 -1.70 -32.33 27.90
C SER A 229 -2.22 -33.18 26.74
N ARG A 230 -1.59 -34.33 26.46
CA ARG A 230 -2.06 -35.32 25.48
C ARG A 230 -3.18 -36.21 26.03
N SER A 231 -3.21 -36.45 27.34
CA SER A 231 -4.29 -37.17 28.01
C SER A 231 -5.31 -36.18 28.56
N PRO A 232 -6.57 -36.22 28.08
CA PRO A 232 -7.62 -35.28 28.47
C PRO A 232 -8.22 -35.70 29.81
N SER A 233 -7.81 -35.05 30.89
CA SER A 233 -8.56 -35.16 32.15
C SER A 233 -8.62 -33.90 32.99
N GLN A 234 -8.14 -32.74 32.51
CA GLN A 234 -8.45 -31.40 33.05
C GLN A 234 -7.81 -30.33 32.17
N ASP A 235 -8.64 -29.46 31.58
CA ASP A 235 -8.29 -28.56 30.47
C ASP A 235 -7.68 -27.23 30.96
N ASP A 236 -6.38 -27.17 31.22
CA ASP A 236 -5.66 -25.88 31.28
C ASP A 236 -4.83 -25.74 30.00
N TRP A 237 -5.39 -25.08 28.99
CA TRP A 237 -4.67 -24.76 27.75
C TRP A 237 -3.89 -23.47 27.93
N LEU A 238 -2.65 -23.45 27.45
CA LEU A 238 -1.87 -22.23 27.35
C LEU A 238 -1.84 -21.80 25.89
N LEU A 239 -2.06 -20.51 25.64
CA LEU A 239 -1.89 -19.91 24.33
C LEU A 239 -0.62 -19.05 24.33
N TYR A 240 0.30 -19.37 23.44
CA TYR A 240 1.38 -18.47 23.05
C TYR A 240 0.93 -17.70 21.81
N ALA A 241 0.90 -16.38 21.92
CA ALA A 241 0.52 -15.46 20.86
C ALA A 241 1.35 -14.16 21.01
N PRO A 242 2.59 -14.13 20.50
CA PRO A 242 3.47 -12.99 20.67
C PRO A 242 2.89 -11.75 19.99
N ASP A 243 3.04 -10.58 20.62
CA ASP A 243 2.54 -9.30 20.13
C ASP A 243 1.02 -9.30 19.87
N SER A 244 0.27 -10.10 20.63
CA SER A 244 -1.17 -10.19 20.45
C SER A 244 -1.86 -8.84 20.69
N PRO A 245 -3.01 -8.59 20.04
CA PRO A 245 -3.81 -7.39 20.28
C PRO A 245 -4.42 -7.33 21.69
N GLY A 246 -4.39 -8.44 22.45
CA GLY A 246 -4.79 -8.46 23.86
C GLY A 246 -3.70 -7.95 24.82
N GLY A 247 -2.53 -7.56 24.32
CA GLY A 247 -1.46 -6.92 25.10
C GLY A 247 -0.60 -7.87 25.93
N GLN A 248 -0.70 -9.18 25.69
CA GLN A 248 0.06 -10.22 26.38
C GLN A 248 0.57 -11.27 25.38
N ASP A 249 1.72 -11.88 25.65
CA ASP A 249 2.27 -12.94 24.78
C ASP A 249 1.77 -14.34 25.17
N TRP A 250 1.27 -14.47 26.41
CA TRP A 250 0.85 -15.74 27.01
C TRP A 250 -0.49 -15.59 27.70
N TYR A 251 -1.36 -16.58 27.52
CA TYR A 251 -2.69 -16.64 28.13
C TYR A 251 -2.91 -17.97 28.83
N GLU A 252 -3.35 -17.92 30.08
CA GLU A 252 -3.80 -19.08 30.85
C GLU A 252 -5.30 -19.26 30.70
N LEU A 253 -5.73 -20.36 30.08
CA LEU A 253 -7.13 -20.53 29.69
C LEU A 253 -7.65 -21.89 30.21
N PRO A 254 -8.78 -21.90 30.95
CA PRO A 254 -9.32 -23.08 31.63
C PRO A 254 -10.05 -24.04 30.67
N GLY A 255 -9.78 -23.93 29.37
CA GLY A 255 -10.41 -24.73 28.34
C GLY A 255 -10.14 -24.23 26.93
N PHE A 256 -10.20 -25.16 25.97
CA PHE A 256 -10.02 -24.80 24.56
C PHE A 256 -11.13 -23.87 24.05
N ARG A 257 -12.34 -23.94 24.64
CA ARG A 257 -13.44 -23.03 24.32
C ARG A 257 -13.12 -21.58 24.68
N GLN A 258 -12.46 -21.37 25.81
CA GLN A 258 -12.03 -20.05 26.27
C GLN A 258 -10.88 -19.54 25.41
N LEU A 259 -9.98 -20.43 24.98
CA LEU A 259 -8.95 -20.11 24.00
C LEU A 259 -9.55 -19.63 22.67
N ASP A 260 -10.53 -20.37 22.14
CA ASP A 260 -11.26 -19.96 20.94
C ASP A 260 -11.95 -18.60 21.12
N GLY A 261 -12.62 -18.41 22.27
CA GLY A 261 -13.28 -17.16 22.63
C GLY A 261 -12.33 -15.97 22.73
N GLU A 262 -11.13 -16.16 23.28
CA GLU A 262 -10.10 -15.12 23.39
C GLU A 262 -9.66 -14.65 22.00
N ILE A 263 -9.33 -15.58 21.09
CA ILE A 263 -8.94 -15.22 19.71
C ILE A 263 -10.11 -14.58 18.96
N CYS A 264 -11.33 -15.07 19.14
CA CYS A 264 -12.52 -14.46 18.57
C CYS A 264 -12.73 -13.03 19.09
N SER A 265 -12.41 -12.76 20.36
CA SER A 265 -12.54 -11.41 20.94
C SER A 265 -11.62 -10.37 20.30
N TRP A 266 -10.43 -10.79 19.83
CA TRP A 266 -9.49 -9.90 19.14
C TRP A 266 -10.10 -9.33 17.85
N MET A 267 -11.02 -10.06 17.23
CA MET A 267 -11.70 -9.67 15.99
C MET A 267 -12.64 -8.49 16.15
N ALA A 268 -13.00 -8.13 17.38
CA ALA A 268 -13.82 -6.97 17.69
C ALA A 268 -13.16 -5.64 17.26
N LYS A 269 -11.84 -5.63 17.06
CA LYS A 269 -11.11 -4.46 16.60
C LYS A 269 -10.30 -4.73 15.31
N PRO A 270 -10.05 -3.71 14.48
CA PRO A 270 -9.26 -3.85 13.26
C PRO A 270 -7.85 -4.41 13.49
N GLU A 271 -7.22 -4.09 14.64
CA GLU A 271 -5.87 -4.53 14.96
C GLU A 271 -5.78 -6.06 15.10
N GLY A 272 -6.83 -6.69 15.65
CA GLY A 272 -6.87 -8.15 15.77
C GLY A 272 -7.13 -8.86 14.45
N GLN A 273 -7.91 -8.24 13.55
CA GLN A 273 -8.04 -8.71 12.17
C GLN A 273 -6.69 -8.68 11.46
N ALA A 274 -6.00 -7.54 11.50
CA ALA A 274 -4.67 -7.38 10.90
C ALA A 274 -3.67 -8.39 11.47
N TYR A 275 -3.67 -8.58 12.79
CA TYR A 275 -2.83 -9.57 13.47
C TYR A 275 -3.03 -10.99 12.91
N LEU A 276 -4.27 -11.50 12.82
CA LEU A 276 -4.51 -12.85 12.31
C LEU A 276 -4.21 -12.98 10.80
N VAL A 277 -4.51 -11.96 10.00
CA VAL A 277 -4.15 -11.93 8.57
C VAL A 277 -2.62 -11.98 8.40
N TRP A 278 -1.89 -11.23 9.21
CA TRP A 278 -0.43 -11.21 9.19
C TRP A 278 0.17 -12.58 9.55
N ARG A 279 -0.33 -13.17 10.64
CA ARG A 279 0.07 -14.50 11.13
C ARG A 279 -0.34 -15.63 10.18
N SER A 280 -1.25 -15.38 9.23
CA SER A 280 -1.66 -16.36 8.22
C SER A 280 -0.53 -16.76 7.30
N HIS A 281 -0.56 -18.01 6.84
CA HIS A 281 0.30 -18.47 5.76
C HIS A 281 0.00 -17.68 4.48
N ALA A 282 1.03 -17.26 3.73
CA ALA A 282 0.88 -16.34 2.60
C ALA A 282 -0.15 -16.82 1.54
N LEU A 283 -0.18 -18.13 1.26
CA LEU A 283 -1.15 -18.74 0.33
C LEU A 283 -2.62 -18.66 0.77
N ASP A 284 -2.88 -18.57 2.08
CA ASP A 284 -4.23 -18.59 2.65
C ASP A 284 -4.65 -17.19 3.13
N ARG A 285 -3.73 -16.22 3.15
CA ARG A 285 -3.89 -14.87 3.71
C ARG A 285 -5.08 -14.12 3.13
N GLU A 286 -5.27 -14.17 1.82
CA GLU A 286 -6.37 -13.48 1.15
C GLU A 286 -7.74 -14.05 1.55
N VAL A 287 -7.86 -15.38 1.53
CA VAL A 287 -9.10 -16.08 1.91
C VAL A 287 -9.43 -15.83 3.38
N ILE A 288 -8.41 -15.86 4.25
CA ILE A 288 -8.56 -15.55 5.67
C ILE A 288 -8.97 -14.08 5.86
N ALA A 289 -8.32 -13.12 5.21
CA ALA A 289 -8.69 -11.70 5.30
C ALA A 289 -10.16 -11.46 4.89
N GLY A 290 -10.60 -12.05 3.79
CA GLY A 290 -11.98 -11.96 3.33
C GLY A 290 -12.98 -12.58 4.32
N TYR A 291 -12.63 -13.73 4.91
CA TYR A 291 -13.43 -14.36 5.96
C TYR A 291 -13.52 -13.50 7.21
N LEU A 292 -12.38 -12.99 7.70
CA LEU A 292 -12.32 -12.18 8.91
C LEU A 292 -13.08 -10.85 8.76
N LYS A 293 -13.07 -10.23 7.56
CA LYS A 293 -13.93 -9.07 7.25
C LYS A 293 -15.41 -9.41 7.44
N LYS A 294 -15.86 -10.58 6.97
CA LYS A 294 -17.26 -11.02 7.16
C LYS A 294 -17.59 -11.28 8.63
N ILE A 295 -16.67 -11.89 9.38
CA ILE A 295 -16.87 -12.13 10.82
C ILE A 295 -17.06 -10.82 11.59
N SER A 296 -16.34 -9.76 11.23
CA SER A 296 -16.49 -8.44 11.88
C SER A 296 -17.92 -7.87 11.74
N GLN A 297 -18.61 -8.18 10.65
CA GLN A 297 -19.99 -7.74 10.38
C GLN A 297 -21.03 -8.74 10.90
N ARG A 298 -20.67 -10.03 10.91
CA ARG A 298 -21.52 -11.17 11.29
C ARG A 298 -20.74 -12.13 12.18
N PRO A 299 -20.58 -11.82 13.48
CA PRO A 299 -19.82 -12.67 14.42
C PRO A 299 -20.38 -14.10 14.56
N ASP A 300 -21.66 -14.29 14.25
CA ASP A 300 -22.35 -15.60 14.25
C ASP A 300 -21.80 -16.60 13.22
N LEU A 301 -21.01 -16.13 12.24
CA LEU A 301 -20.36 -16.97 11.23
C LEU A 301 -19.02 -17.58 11.71
N TRP A 302 -18.53 -17.21 12.89
CA TRP A 302 -17.32 -17.77 13.48
C TRP A 302 -17.49 -19.27 13.73
N ARG A 303 -16.61 -20.10 13.16
CA ARG A 303 -16.65 -21.57 13.35
C ARG A 303 -15.52 -22.08 14.24
N GLY A 304 -14.64 -21.21 14.70
CA GLY A 304 -13.61 -21.53 15.67
C GLY A 304 -12.20 -21.64 15.07
N ILE A 305 -11.25 -21.91 15.97
CA ILE A 305 -9.91 -22.38 15.66
C ILE A 305 -9.72 -23.80 16.19
N GLN A 306 -8.68 -24.50 15.74
CA GLN A 306 -8.32 -25.82 16.27
C GLN A 306 -6.80 -26.02 16.27
N PRO A 307 -6.25 -26.83 17.20
CA PRO A 307 -4.86 -27.21 17.18
C PRO A 307 -4.63 -28.21 16.05
N VAL A 308 -3.52 -28.03 15.34
CA VAL A 308 -3.17 -28.91 14.22
C VAL A 308 -2.67 -30.24 14.78
N PRO A 309 -3.21 -31.39 14.32
CA PRO A 309 -2.73 -32.69 14.75
C PRO A 309 -1.23 -32.85 14.49
N THR A 310 -0.48 -33.27 15.51
CA THR A 310 0.96 -33.46 15.42
C THR A 310 1.39 -34.89 15.77
N PRO A 311 2.19 -35.54 14.91
CA PRO A 311 2.79 -36.83 15.22
C PRO A 311 4.02 -36.70 16.15
N TYR A 312 4.58 -35.50 16.32
CA TYR A 312 5.84 -35.29 17.03
C TYR A 312 5.64 -35.28 18.55
N THR A 313 6.45 -36.07 19.26
CA THR A 313 6.42 -36.23 20.72
C THR A 313 7.82 -36.18 21.29
N GLY A 314 7.91 -36.10 22.62
CA GLY A 314 9.20 -36.26 23.27
C GLY A 314 10.19 -35.17 22.84
N PRO A 315 11.46 -35.51 22.58
CA PRO A 315 12.47 -34.58 22.08
C PRO A 315 12.11 -33.87 20.76
N GLU A 316 11.15 -34.39 19.98
CA GLU A 316 10.75 -33.85 18.69
C GLU A 316 9.56 -32.90 18.77
N VAL A 317 8.97 -32.67 19.94
CA VAL A 317 7.70 -31.92 20.10
C VAL A 317 7.71 -30.52 19.47
N LEU A 318 8.87 -29.85 19.40
CA LEU A 318 9.03 -28.54 18.74
C LEU A 318 8.99 -28.61 17.21
N ASN A 319 9.15 -29.78 16.60
CA ASN A 319 9.26 -29.93 15.15
C ASN A 319 8.02 -29.39 14.42
N THR A 320 6.81 -29.55 14.98
CA THR A 320 5.59 -28.99 14.37
C THR A 320 5.64 -27.48 14.27
N VAL A 321 6.06 -26.82 15.36
CA VAL A 321 6.15 -25.35 15.43
C VAL A 321 7.26 -24.87 14.51
N VAL A 322 8.42 -25.51 14.53
CA VAL A 322 9.58 -25.18 13.68
C VAL A 322 9.27 -25.37 12.20
N PHE A 323 8.66 -26.49 11.80
CA PHE A 323 8.31 -26.75 10.41
C PHE A 323 7.20 -25.83 9.92
N ASN A 324 6.23 -25.48 10.78
CA ASN A 324 5.22 -24.49 10.46
C ASN A 324 5.86 -23.10 10.25
N HIS A 325 6.73 -22.65 11.15
CA HIS A 325 7.42 -21.37 11.03
C HIS A 325 8.32 -21.32 9.78
N ARG A 326 9.07 -22.39 9.50
CA ARG A 326 9.84 -22.56 8.25
C ARG A 326 8.94 -22.44 7.01
N ALA A 327 7.83 -23.18 6.98
CA ALA A 327 6.90 -23.15 5.85
C ALA A 327 6.33 -21.74 5.66
N TRP A 328 5.99 -21.06 6.76
CA TRP A 328 5.55 -19.67 6.73
C TRP A 328 6.61 -18.73 6.16
N LEU A 329 7.86 -18.77 6.64
CA LEU A 329 8.97 -17.94 6.15
C LEU A 329 9.22 -18.13 4.66
N VAL A 330 9.34 -19.39 4.20
CA VAL A 330 9.53 -19.70 2.78
C VAL A 330 8.34 -19.21 1.96
N ALA A 331 7.11 -19.41 2.43
CA ALA A 331 5.92 -18.96 1.73
C ALA A 331 5.80 -17.43 1.66
N GLN A 332 6.25 -16.68 2.66
CA GLN A 332 6.30 -15.22 2.58
C GLN A 332 7.17 -14.78 1.40
N GLU A 333 8.39 -15.30 1.32
CA GLU A 333 9.34 -14.92 0.26
C GLU A 333 8.89 -15.39 -1.13
N GLU A 334 8.30 -16.59 -1.22
CA GLU A 334 7.75 -17.10 -2.48
C GLU A 334 6.46 -16.41 -2.91
N SER A 335 5.72 -15.80 -1.97
CA SER A 335 4.59 -14.93 -2.32
C SER A 335 5.05 -13.62 -2.95
N GLN A 336 6.25 -13.13 -2.61
CA GLN A 336 6.87 -11.95 -3.23
C GLN A 336 7.53 -12.29 -4.57
N THR A 337 8.03 -13.53 -4.74
CA THR A 337 8.60 -14.04 -5.99
C THR A 337 7.90 -15.33 -6.45
N PRO A 338 6.68 -15.22 -7.00
CA PRO A 338 5.91 -16.35 -7.51
C PRO A 338 6.69 -17.29 -8.41
N TYR A 339 6.29 -18.57 -8.45
CA TYR A 339 6.98 -19.60 -9.22
C TYR A 339 7.18 -19.24 -10.70
N TYR A 340 6.15 -18.70 -11.37
CA TYR A 340 6.27 -18.34 -12.79
C TYR A 340 7.16 -17.11 -13.03
N TYR A 341 7.40 -16.26 -12.03
CA TYR A 341 8.44 -15.25 -12.10
C TYR A 341 9.84 -15.84 -11.99
N ARG A 342 10.05 -16.70 -10.99
CA ARG A 342 11.37 -17.33 -10.76
C ARG A 342 11.83 -18.16 -11.95
N THR A 343 10.88 -18.73 -12.68
CA THR A 343 11.12 -19.57 -13.86
C THR A 343 10.94 -18.84 -15.20
N ALA A 344 10.60 -17.55 -15.19
CA ALA A 344 10.54 -16.74 -16.41
C ALA A 344 11.91 -16.63 -17.09
N SER A 345 11.93 -16.21 -18.36
CA SER A 345 13.18 -15.78 -19.01
C SER A 345 13.68 -14.47 -18.39
N ASP A 346 15.00 -14.24 -18.44
CA ASP A 346 15.58 -12.97 -18.01
C ASP A 346 14.97 -11.80 -18.80
N GLU A 347 14.81 -11.95 -20.12
CA GLU A 347 14.19 -10.93 -20.96
C GLU A 347 12.80 -10.50 -20.47
N LEU A 348 11.97 -11.45 -20.01
CA LEU A 348 10.64 -11.14 -19.49
C LEU A 348 10.71 -10.37 -18.16
N ARG A 349 11.62 -10.73 -17.26
CA ARG A 349 11.83 -9.99 -15.98
C ARG A 349 12.44 -8.60 -16.21
N GLN A 350 13.32 -8.48 -17.18
CA GLN A 350 13.93 -7.21 -17.55
C GLN A 350 12.93 -6.27 -18.21
N THR A 351 12.07 -6.81 -19.09
CA THR A 351 10.91 -6.09 -19.65
C THR A 351 9.98 -5.60 -18.55
N PHE A 352 9.71 -6.45 -17.56
CA PHE A 352 8.88 -6.08 -16.40
C PHE A 352 9.49 -4.90 -15.64
N THR A 353 10.80 -4.94 -15.42
CA THR A 353 11.55 -3.89 -14.72
C THR A 353 11.51 -2.56 -15.49
N ARG A 354 11.71 -2.58 -16.81
CA ARG A 354 11.63 -1.39 -17.66
C ARG A 354 10.23 -0.79 -17.68
N ILE A 355 9.20 -1.61 -17.90
CA ILE A 355 7.81 -1.12 -17.96
C ILE A 355 7.36 -0.52 -16.61
N ASN A 356 7.80 -1.09 -15.47
CA ASN A 356 7.58 -0.47 -14.16
C ASN A 356 8.32 0.86 -14.01
N THR A 357 9.53 0.98 -14.55
CA THR A 357 10.30 2.24 -14.57
C THR A 357 9.54 3.31 -15.37
N GLU A 358 8.98 2.96 -16.53
CA GLU A 358 8.13 3.86 -17.33
C GLU A 358 6.84 4.23 -16.60
N LEU A 359 6.16 3.26 -15.99
CA LEU A 359 4.93 3.50 -15.22
C LEU A 359 5.18 4.48 -14.07
N LYS A 360 6.26 4.27 -13.32
CA LYS A 360 6.70 5.17 -12.24
C LYS A 360 6.95 6.58 -12.77
N ALA A 361 7.69 6.72 -13.87
CA ALA A 361 7.97 8.02 -14.46
C ALA A 361 6.68 8.72 -14.91
N LEU A 362 5.77 8.01 -15.57
CA LEU A 362 4.49 8.57 -16.02
C LEU A 362 3.55 8.94 -14.87
N LYS A 363 3.48 8.13 -13.81
CA LYS A 363 2.73 8.45 -12.59
C LYS A 363 3.33 9.67 -11.86
N THR A 364 4.66 9.82 -11.87
CA THR A 364 5.32 11.02 -11.35
C THR A 364 4.93 12.25 -12.16
N VAL A 365 4.90 12.15 -13.49
CA VAL A 365 4.44 13.24 -14.37
C VAL A 365 2.96 13.55 -14.15
N GLU A 366 2.11 12.54 -13.98
CA GLU A 366 0.68 12.73 -13.67
C GLU A 366 0.48 13.51 -12.37
N VAL A 367 1.25 13.24 -11.32
CA VAL A 367 1.14 13.99 -10.07
C VAL A 367 1.74 15.40 -10.17
N ARG A 368 2.89 15.56 -10.82
CA ARG A 368 3.56 16.88 -10.94
C ARG A 368 2.86 17.84 -11.90
N GLU A 369 2.49 17.34 -13.08
CA GLU A 369 2.01 18.13 -14.21
C GLU A 369 0.53 17.85 -14.57
N GLY A 370 -0.02 16.73 -14.06
CA GLY A 370 -1.25 16.12 -14.57
C GLY A 370 -2.48 16.16 -13.66
N GLY A 371 -2.32 16.50 -12.38
CA GLY A 371 -3.42 16.55 -11.41
C GLY A 371 -4.51 17.54 -11.83
N PHE A 372 -5.77 17.22 -11.54
CA PHE A 372 -6.82 18.23 -11.56
C PHE A 372 -6.53 19.23 -10.44
N ILE A 373 -6.69 20.53 -10.71
CA ILE A 373 -6.77 21.49 -9.61
C ILE A 373 -7.95 21.07 -8.72
N THR A 374 -7.73 20.91 -7.42
CA THR A 374 -8.83 20.60 -6.51
C THR A 374 -9.84 21.74 -6.54
N TYR A 375 -11.11 21.44 -6.29
CA TYR A 375 -12.14 22.49 -6.29
C TYR A 375 -11.86 23.57 -5.23
N GLU A 376 -11.34 23.19 -4.06
CA GLU A 376 -10.95 24.13 -3.01
C GLU A 376 -9.80 25.04 -3.46
N ARG A 377 -8.74 24.48 -4.07
CA ARG A 377 -7.64 25.29 -4.62
C ARG A 377 -8.10 26.19 -5.75
N PHE A 378 -9.04 25.74 -6.57
CA PHE A 378 -9.69 26.58 -7.58
C PHE A 378 -10.47 27.72 -6.92
N CYS A 379 -11.28 27.45 -5.90
CA CYS A 379 -12.03 28.46 -5.16
C CYS A 379 -11.11 29.48 -4.48
N HIS A 380 -10.01 29.02 -3.87
CA HIS A 380 -8.97 29.85 -3.27
C HIS A 380 -8.38 30.80 -4.29
N GLN A 381 -7.91 30.28 -5.43
CA GLN A 381 -7.33 31.11 -6.50
C GLN A 381 -8.36 32.07 -7.09
N LEU A 382 -9.60 31.62 -7.31
CA LEU A 382 -10.68 32.43 -7.86
C LEU A 382 -11.01 33.60 -6.93
N ILE A 383 -11.19 33.36 -5.63
CA ILE A 383 -11.52 34.43 -4.69
C ILE A 383 -10.32 35.31 -4.39
N LYS A 384 -9.11 34.75 -4.35
CA LYS A 384 -7.87 35.51 -4.25
C LYS A 384 -7.78 36.53 -5.38
N GLN A 385 -7.87 36.06 -6.62
CA GLN A 385 -7.81 36.92 -7.80
C GLN A 385 -8.90 38.00 -7.74
N ARG A 386 -10.12 37.63 -7.37
CA ARG A 386 -11.24 38.57 -7.30
C ARG A 386 -11.04 39.67 -6.25
N VAL A 387 -10.48 39.33 -5.09
CA VAL A 387 -10.17 40.31 -4.03
C VAL A 387 -9.03 41.23 -4.49
N GLU A 388 -7.94 40.66 -5.01
CA GLU A 388 -6.78 41.44 -5.48
C GLU A 388 -7.18 42.38 -6.64
N GLU A 389 -8.06 41.96 -7.55
CA GLU A 389 -8.61 42.80 -8.62
C GLU A 389 -9.41 44.01 -8.09
N ILE A 390 -10.28 43.81 -7.09
CA ILE A 390 -11.06 44.90 -6.50
C ILE A 390 -10.14 45.86 -5.73
N LEU A 391 -9.18 45.34 -4.98
CA LEU A 391 -8.22 46.17 -4.23
C LEU A 391 -7.37 47.00 -5.19
N LEU A 392 -6.87 46.38 -6.27
CA LEU A 392 -6.12 47.07 -7.31
C LEU A 392 -6.97 48.19 -7.95
N GLY A 393 -8.23 47.91 -8.25
CA GLY A 393 -9.19 48.91 -8.77
C GLY A 393 -9.48 50.06 -7.80
N ARG A 394 -9.29 49.84 -6.49
CA ARG A 394 -9.40 50.84 -5.42
C ARG A 394 -8.05 51.46 -5.05
N GLY A 395 -7.00 51.19 -5.83
CA GLY A 395 -5.66 51.75 -5.67
C GLY A 395 -4.89 51.15 -4.49
N ASP A 396 -5.09 49.87 -4.19
CA ASP A 396 -4.37 49.13 -3.16
C ASP A 396 -3.75 47.87 -3.75
N VAL A 397 -2.45 47.66 -3.53
CA VAL A 397 -1.71 46.52 -4.10
C VAL A 397 -1.26 45.66 -2.94
N VAL A 398 -2.07 44.65 -2.62
CA VAL A 398 -1.86 43.75 -1.49
C VAL A 398 -1.97 42.33 -1.98
N ALA A 399 -0.95 41.52 -1.70
CA ALA A 399 -1.03 40.08 -1.89
C ALA A 399 -1.83 39.49 -0.72
N ILE A 400 -2.93 38.82 -1.02
CA ILE A 400 -3.83 38.28 0.02
C ILE A 400 -3.80 36.76 0.08
N ASP A 401 -4.18 36.24 1.24
CA ASP A 401 -4.43 34.81 1.45
C ASP A 401 -5.87 34.61 1.97
N PRO A 402 -6.79 34.15 1.11
CA PRO A 402 -8.20 33.92 1.49
C PRO A 402 -8.40 33.02 2.71
N ASP A 403 -7.49 32.08 2.99
CA ASP A 403 -7.60 31.20 4.17
C ASP A 403 -7.27 31.89 5.48
N ARG A 404 -6.71 33.09 5.41
CA ARG A 404 -6.43 33.96 6.56
C ARG A 404 -7.46 35.06 6.73
N ILE A 405 -8.54 35.03 5.94
CA ILE A 405 -9.68 35.95 6.04
C ILE A 405 -10.87 35.15 6.56
N TYR A 406 -11.33 35.46 7.77
CA TYR A 406 -12.44 34.77 8.41
C TYR A 406 -13.73 35.57 8.27
N VAL A 407 -14.73 34.97 7.62
CA VAL A 407 -16.07 35.54 7.45
C VAL A 407 -16.98 34.98 8.53
N GLN A 408 -17.54 35.88 9.34
CA GLN A 408 -18.52 35.57 10.37
C GLN A 408 -19.91 36.00 9.88
N ILE A 409 -20.75 35.04 9.52
CA ILE A 409 -22.12 35.28 9.04
C ILE A 409 -23.08 35.46 10.23
N SER A 410 -22.85 34.70 11.31
CA SER A 410 -23.58 34.77 12.57
C SER A 410 -22.65 34.49 13.75
N HIS A 411 -23.17 34.48 14.98
CA HIS A 411 -22.38 34.14 16.17
C HIS A 411 -21.83 32.70 16.14
N GLU A 412 -22.56 31.77 15.51
CA GLU A 412 -22.21 30.35 15.48
C GLU A 412 -21.59 29.92 14.14
N GLN A 413 -21.63 30.79 13.12
CA GLN A 413 -21.18 30.46 11.77
C GLN A 413 -20.01 31.36 11.36
N GLN A 414 -18.81 30.79 11.45
CA GLN A 414 -17.55 31.36 10.97
C GLN A 414 -16.86 30.36 10.05
N MET A 415 -16.29 30.86 8.96
CA MET A 415 -15.46 30.06 8.03
C MET A 415 -14.42 30.96 7.35
N THR A 416 -13.42 30.36 6.70
CA THR A 416 -12.48 31.12 5.86
C THR A 416 -13.18 31.64 4.60
N LEU A 417 -12.60 32.63 3.94
CA LEU A 417 -13.14 33.18 2.70
C LEU A 417 -13.14 32.12 1.58
N THR A 418 -12.14 31.24 1.54
CA THR A 418 -12.12 30.08 0.62
C THR A 418 -13.32 29.17 0.86
N ARG A 419 -13.57 28.75 2.11
CA ARG A 419 -14.70 27.87 2.44
C ARG A 419 -16.05 28.49 2.16
N LEU A 420 -16.21 29.78 2.41
CA LEU A 420 -17.43 30.49 2.05
C LEU A 420 -17.77 30.30 0.56
N ILE A 421 -16.77 30.40 -0.31
CA ILE A 421 -16.94 30.23 -1.75
C ILE A 421 -17.08 28.76 -2.14
N ALA A 422 -16.27 27.86 -1.56
CA ALA A 422 -16.31 26.44 -1.85
C ALA A 422 -17.66 25.81 -1.44
N ASP A 423 -18.17 26.15 -0.26
CA ASP A 423 -19.46 25.68 0.24
C ASP A 423 -20.65 26.41 -0.43
N GLU A 424 -20.38 27.34 -1.35
CA GLU A 424 -21.34 28.25 -1.97
C GLU A 424 -22.32 28.88 -0.96
N THR A 425 -21.81 29.24 0.22
CA THR A 425 -22.64 29.73 1.32
C THR A 425 -23.08 31.17 1.04
N HIS A 426 -24.37 31.35 0.76
CA HIS A 426 -24.94 32.66 0.48
C HIS A 426 -25.33 33.43 1.74
N PHE A 427 -24.97 34.71 1.82
CA PHE A 427 -25.47 35.62 2.84
C PHE A 427 -25.72 37.03 2.28
N TYR A 428 -26.36 37.89 3.09
CA TYR A 428 -26.70 39.27 2.73
C TYR A 428 -26.10 40.24 3.76
N ALA A 429 -25.57 41.37 3.28
CA ALA A 429 -25.05 42.45 4.11
C ALA A 429 -25.86 43.74 3.84
N GLY A 430 -27.01 43.88 4.52
CA GLY A 430 -27.96 44.97 4.30
C GLY A 430 -27.65 46.25 5.09
N ASN A 431 -27.25 46.12 6.36
CA ASN A 431 -26.94 47.24 7.27
C ASN A 431 -25.69 46.95 8.12
N ALA A 432 -24.54 46.75 7.48
CA ALA A 432 -23.27 46.40 8.14
C ALA A 432 -22.84 47.40 9.25
N ASP A 433 -23.32 48.66 9.19
CA ASP A 433 -23.00 49.69 10.18
C ASP A 433 -23.84 49.61 11.49
N ARG A 434 -24.92 48.82 11.53
CA ARG A 434 -25.78 48.65 12.72
C ARG A 434 -25.74 47.25 13.33
N ASP A 435 -25.51 46.22 12.52
CA ASP A 435 -25.52 44.83 12.95
C ASP A 435 -24.11 44.33 13.30
N LYS A 436 -23.98 43.49 14.35
CA LYS A 436 -22.68 42.87 14.70
C LYS A 436 -22.17 41.88 13.63
N TYR A 437 -23.07 41.42 12.77
CA TYR A 437 -22.84 40.42 11.72
C TYR A 437 -23.72 40.75 10.51
N PRO A 438 -23.32 40.38 9.28
CA PRO A 438 -22.08 39.70 8.91
C PRO A 438 -20.86 40.62 8.97
N ARG A 439 -19.69 40.07 9.28
CA ARG A 439 -18.40 40.79 9.26
C ARG A 439 -17.27 39.88 8.82
N PHE A 440 -16.12 40.44 8.48
CA PHE A 440 -14.90 39.66 8.29
C PHE A 440 -13.77 40.18 9.19
N THR A 441 -12.85 39.29 9.51
CA THR A 441 -11.62 39.57 10.27
C THR A 441 -10.47 38.87 9.59
N MET A 442 -9.23 39.27 9.87
CA MET A 442 -8.04 38.64 9.29
C MET A 442 -7.17 38.06 10.39
N ALA A 443 -6.38 37.05 10.06
CA ALA A 443 -5.30 36.57 10.93
C ALA A 443 -4.31 37.69 11.22
N THR A 444 -3.62 37.62 12.36
CA THR A 444 -2.74 38.69 12.85
C THR A 444 -1.54 38.95 11.94
N ASP A 445 -1.17 37.97 11.12
CA ASP A 445 -0.06 37.98 10.18
C ASP A 445 -0.51 38.21 8.72
N HIS A 446 -1.79 38.49 8.49
CA HIS A 446 -2.32 38.87 7.18
C HIS A 446 -2.31 40.42 7.02
N PRO A 447 -1.97 40.95 5.84
CA PRO A 447 -2.03 42.39 5.58
C PRO A 447 -3.43 42.99 5.83
N PRO A 448 -3.54 44.26 6.27
CA PRO A 448 -4.83 44.91 6.45
C PRO A 448 -5.57 45.08 5.12
N LEU A 449 -6.90 44.98 5.15
CA LEU A 449 -7.78 45.08 3.99
C LEU A 449 -8.75 46.26 4.12
N ASP A 450 -8.21 47.47 4.32
CA ASP A 450 -8.98 48.67 4.66
C ASP A 450 -9.97 49.10 3.57
N LYS A 451 -9.74 48.65 2.33
CA LYS A 451 -10.57 48.95 1.16
C LYS A 451 -11.50 47.82 0.74
N LEU A 452 -11.64 46.75 1.52
CA LEU A 452 -12.57 45.65 1.27
C LEU A 452 -13.79 45.77 2.20
N ASP A 453 -15.00 45.65 1.66
CA ASP A 453 -16.24 45.72 2.43
C ASP A 453 -16.92 44.35 2.51
N ILE A 454 -17.57 44.03 3.64
CA ILE A 454 -18.34 42.79 3.77
C ILE A 454 -19.46 42.67 2.71
N ARG A 455 -19.94 43.80 2.16
CA ARG A 455 -20.90 43.86 1.05
C ARG A 455 -20.31 43.33 -0.26
N ASP A 456 -19.00 43.48 -0.48
CA ASP A 456 -18.31 42.90 -1.63
C ASP A 456 -18.33 41.36 -1.51
N ILE A 457 -17.97 40.85 -0.33
CA ILE A 457 -17.98 39.41 -0.02
C ILE A 457 -19.40 38.83 -0.12
N ALA A 458 -20.41 39.52 0.42
CA ALA A 458 -21.82 39.14 0.30
C ALA A 458 -22.32 39.19 -1.17
N GLY A 459 -21.72 40.05 -1.99
CA GLY A 459 -21.95 40.10 -3.43
C GLY A 459 -21.40 38.85 -4.11
N TRP A 460 -20.14 38.54 -3.87
CA TRP A 460 -19.48 37.36 -4.46
C TRP A 460 -20.08 36.05 -3.99
N SER A 461 -20.43 35.94 -2.70
CA SER A 461 -21.05 34.73 -2.16
C SER A 461 -22.28 34.32 -2.96
N ARG A 462 -23.02 35.28 -3.54
CA ARG A 462 -24.24 35.06 -4.33
C ARG A 462 -24.02 35.00 -5.84
N THR A 463 -22.94 35.59 -6.36
CA THR A 463 -22.79 35.83 -7.81
C THR A 463 -21.59 35.12 -8.43
N LEU A 464 -20.63 34.65 -7.62
CA LEU A 464 -19.40 34.05 -8.13
C LEU A 464 -19.65 32.66 -8.73
N ARG A 465 -20.60 31.88 -8.20
CA ARG A 465 -20.99 30.55 -8.75
C ARG A 465 -19.77 29.68 -9.08
N ALA A 466 -18.93 29.42 -8.07
CA ALA A 466 -17.63 28.80 -8.24
C ALA A 466 -17.74 27.39 -8.86
N GLY A 467 -18.80 26.63 -8.54
CA GLY A 467 -19.06 25.32 -9.14
C GLY A 467 -19.20 25.37 -10.66
N GLU A 468 -19.95 26.37 -11.19
CA GLU A 468 -20.11 26.55 -12.63
C GLU A 468 -18.81 26.97 -13.30
N GLN A 469 -18.08 27.91 -12.71
CA GLN A 469 -16.79 28.36 -13.26
C GLN A 469 -15.77 27.22 -13.28
N TYR A 470 -15.80 26.34 -12.28
CA TYR A 470 -14.97 25.14 -12.25
C TYR A 470 -15.37 24.15 -13.36
N ILE A 471 -16.65 23.88 -13.57
CA ILE A 471 -17.14 23.05 -14.67
C ILE A 471 -16.71 23.64 -16.03
N ASP A 472 -16.82 24.95 -16.21
CA ASP A 472 -16.42 25.61 -17.45
C ASP A 472 -14.92 25.55 -17.67
N MET A 473 -14.11 25.68 -16.62
CA MET A 473 -12.67 25.44 -16.66
C MET A 473 -12.34 24.00 -17.08
N LEU A 474 -12.99 22.99 -16.49
CA LEU A 474 -12.80 21.59 -16.87
C LEU A 474 -13.21 21.35 -18.34
N ARG A 475 -14.29 21.96 -18.81
CA ARG A 475 -14.75 21.84 -20.19
C ARG A 475 -13.79 22.49 -21.19
N THR A 476 -13.37 23.72 -20.90
CA THR A 476 -12.50 24.50 -21.79
C THR A 476 -11.07 23.94 -21.86
N THR A 477 -10.57 23.40 -20.76
CA THR A 477 -9.18 22.91 -20.63
C THR A 477 -9.05 21.42 -20.91
N HIS A 478 -9.95 20.59 -20.36
CA HIS A 478 -9.81 19.12 -20.36
C HIS A 478 -10.79 18.40 -21.30
N VAL A 479 -12.01 18.91 -21.51
CA VAL A 479 -12.95 18.32 -22.49
C VAL A 479 -12.66 18.80 -23.90
N ASN A 480 -12.22 20.04 -24.07
CA ASN A 480 -11.77 20.56 -25.36
C ASN A 480 -10.63 19.70 -25.91
N ARG A 481 -10.83 19.13 -27.10
CA ARG A 481 -9.85 18.26 -27.75
C ARG A 481 -8.66 19.02 -28.34
N SER A 482 -8.79 20.34 -28.51
CA SER A 482 -7.76 21.18 -29.11
C SER A 482 -6.92 21.95 -28.07
N HIS A 483 -7.31 21.92 -26.80
CA HIS A 483 -6.56 22.62 -25.75
C HIS A 483 -5.24 21.89 -25.47
N PRO A 484 -4.07 22.57 -25.50
CA PRO A 484 -2.76 21.91 -25.35
C PRO A 484 -2.64 21.09 -24.06
N GLU A 485 -3.09 21.63 -22.93
CA GLU A 485 -3.06 20.92 -21.64
C GLU A 485 -3.94 19.66 -21.66
N GLY A 486 -5.14 19.75 -22.23
CA GLY A 486 -6.04 18.62 -22.37
C GLY A 486 -5.50 17.55 -23.32
N ILE A 487 -4.73 17.93 -24.34
CA ILE A 487 -4.05 16.97 -25.23
C ILE A 487 -2.95 16.24 -24.45
N PHE A 488 -2.10 16.99 -23.75
CA PHE A 488 -1.00 16.44 -22.95
C PHE A 488 -1.52 15.45 -21.89
N LYS A 489 -2.51 15.85 -21.08
CA LYS A 489 -3.10 15.00 -20.03
C LYS A 489 -3.71 13.70 -20.57
N ARG A 490 -4.39 13.75 -21.73
CA ARG A 490 -4.93 12.54 -22.38
C ARG A 490 -3.83 11.59 -22.86
N LYS A 491 -2.74 12.11 -23.42
CA LYS A 491 -1.61 11.28 -23.85
C LYS A 491 -0.90 10.63 -22.65
N ILE A 492 -0.68 11.38 -21.56
CA ILE A 492 -0.14 10.82 -20.32
C ILE A 492 -1.07 9.75 -19.75
N TYR A 493 -2.37 10.00 -19.65
CA TYR A 493 -3.35 9.01 -19.17
C TYR A 493 -3.34 7.73 -20.01
N MET A 494 -3.32 7.85 -21.35
CA MET A 494 -3.19 6.71 -22.25
C MET A 494 -1.88 5.94 -22.00
N GLY A 495 -0.77 6.66 -21.88
CA GLY A 495 0.55 6.09 -21.58
C GLY A 495 0.52 5.26 -20.29
N ILE A 496 -0.05 5.82 -19.23
CA ILE A 496 -0.21 5.15 -17.92
C ILE A 496 -1.06 3.90 -18.07
N MET A 497 -2.24 3.98 -18.69
CA MET A 497 -3.13 2.80 -18.81
C MET A 497 -2.45 1.65 -19.54
N LYS A 498 -1.72 1.94 -20.62
CA LYS A 498 -0.99 0.91 -21.36
C LYS A 498 0.09 0.25 -20.51
N ARG A 499 0.88 1.02 -19.76
CA ARG A 499 1.94 0.47 -18.89
C ARG A 499 1.33 -0.29 -17.72
N GLN A 500 0.30 0.26 -17.07
CA GLN A 500 -0.38 -0.39 -15.95
C GLN A 500 -1.05 -1.71 -16.36
N MET A 501 -1.79 -1.74 -17.47
CA MET A 501 -2.34 -2.98 -18.03
C MET A 501 -1.25 -4.01 -18.36
N THR A 502 -0.10 -3.55 -18.86
CA THR A 502 1.04 -4.44 -19.17
C THR A 502 1.67 -5.00 -17.89
N VAL A 503 1.93 -4.16 -16.88
CA VAL A 503 2.42 -4.58 -15.55
C VAL A 503 1.46 -5.60 -14.94
N ALA A 504 0.16 -5.29 -14.90
CA ALA A 504 -0.87 -6.16 -14.36
C ALA A 504 -0.94 -7.51 -15.10
N ALA A 505 -0.79 -7.52 -16.42
CA ALA A 505 -0.77 -8.75 -17.21
C ALA A 505 0.47 -9.60 -16.92
N MET A 506 1.63 -8.97 -16.72
CA MET A 506 2.86 -9.66 -16.33
C MET A 506 2.76 -10.22 -14.91
N GLN A 507 2.26 -9.45 -13.96
CA GLN A 507 2.01 -9.93 -12.59
C GLN A 507 1.02 -11.10 -12.59
N ALA A 508 -0.10 -11.00 -13.31
CA ALA A 508 -1.07 -12.08 -13.44
C ALA A 508 -0.48 -13.33 -14.14
N LEU A 509 0.46 -13.17 -15.07
CA LEU A 509 1.23 -14.30 -15.61
C LEU A 509 2.15 -14.90 -14.55
N PHE A 510 2.88 -14.08 -13.80
CA PHE A 510 3.81 -14.52 -12.75
C PHE A 510 3.11 -15.25 -11.60
N THR A 511 1.90 -14.84 -11.25
CA THR A 511 1.10 -15.49 -10.20
C THR A 511 0.31 -16.70 -10.71
N GLY A 512 0.30 -16.95 -12.02
CA GLY A 512 -0.45 -18.05 -12.65
C GLY A 512 -1.94 -17.77 -12.88
N CYS A 513 -2.41 -16.54 -12.62
CA CYS A 513 -3.77 -16.11 -12.95
C CYS A 513 -4.01 -16.02 -14.48
N LEU A 514 -2.95 -15.81 -15.25
CA LEU A 514 -2.94 -15.86 -16.71
C LEU A 514 -2.05 -16.98 -17.23
N THR A 515 -2.54 -17.71 -18.24
CA THR A 515 -1.67 -18.60 -19.02
C THR A 515 -0.83 -17.80 -20.01
N ARG A 516 0.32 -18.36 -20.44
CA ARG A 516 1.18 -17.72 -21.45
C ARG A 516 0.43 -17.35 -22.73
N LYS A 517 -0.48 -18.22 -23.19
CA LYS A 517 -1.29 -17.99 -24.40
C LYS A 517 -2.24 -16.80 -24.24
N HIS A 518 -2.88 -16.68 -23.08
CA HIS A 518 -3.81 -15.59 -22.79
C HIS A 518 -3.05 -14.27 -22.61
N PHE A 519 -1.90 -14.30 -21.94
CA PHE A 519 -1.00 -13.16 -21.80
C PHE A 519 -0.55 -12.59 -23.16
N GLU A 520 -0.09 -13.43 -24.09
CA GLU A 520 0.33 -12.93 -25.41
C GLU A 520 -0.83 -12.36 -26.22
N GLU A 521 -2.03 -12.92 -26.10
CA GLU A 521 -3.22 -12.36 -26.76
C GLU A 521 -3.65 -11.02 -26.14
N LEU A 522 -3.60 -10.91 -24.82
CA LEU A 522 -3.89 -9.66 -24.09
C LEU A 522 -2.90 -8.56 -24.48
N LYS A 523 -1.60 -8.88 -24.59
CA LYS A 523 -0.58 -7.94 -25.06
C LYS A 523 -0.88 -7.37 -26.45
N LYS A 524 -1.43 -8.17 -27.37
CA LYS A 524 -1.85 -7.67 -28.69
C LYS A 524 -2.96 -6.65 -28.59
N VAL A 525 -3.93 -6.86 -27.68
CA VAL A 525 -5.01 -5.90 -27.43
C VAL A 525 -4.44 -4.58 -26.90
N ILE A 526 -3.48 -4.62 -25.97
CA ILE A 526 -2.84 -3.40 -25.45
C ILE A 526 -2.05 -2.68 -26.56
N ALA A 527 -1.25 -3.41 -27.34
CA ALA A 527 -0.44 -2.85 -28.42
C ALA A 527 -1.30 -2.24 -29.54
N ALA A 528 -2.51 -2.73 -29.75
CA ALA A 528 -3.44 -2.18 -30.74
C ALA A 528 -3.84 -0.72 -30.45
N PHE A 529 -3.65 -0.21 -29.22
CA PHE A 529 -3.88 1.21 -28.88
C PHE A 529 -2.69 2.14 -29.21
N ASP A 530 -1.64 1.65 -29.87
CA ASP A 530 -0.62 2.52 -30.49
C ASP A 530 -1.21 3.36 -31.63
N HIS A 531 -2.35 2.92 -32.18
CA HIS A 531 -3.10 3.61 -33.22
C HIS A 531 -4.60 3.61 -32.88
N PRO A 532 -5.36 4.65 -33.28
CA PRO A 532 -6.81 4.63 -33.12
C PRO A 532 -7.42 3.43 -33.83
N GLN A 533 -8.23 2.65 -33.11
CA GLN A 533 -8.91 1.51 -33.70
C GLN A 533 -10.12 1.98 -34.52
N LEU A 534 -10.46 1.25 -35.58
CA LEU A 534 -11.65 1.53 -36.37
C LEU A 534 -12.90 1.57 -35.48
N ALA A 535 -13.69 2.64 -35.63
CA ALA A 535 -15.04 2.67 -35.10
C ALA A 535 -15.90 1.70 -35.94
N TRP A 536 -16.07 0.47 -35.46
CA TRP A 536 -17.09 -0.45 -35.96
C TRP A 536 -18.49 0.18 -35.80
N PRO A 537 -19.51 -0.26 -36.56
CA PRO A 537 -20.79 0.45 -36.62
C PRO A 537 -21.41 0.68 -35.24
N VAL A 538 -22.03 1.85 -35.10
CA VAL A 538 -22.84 2.22 -33.93
C VAL A 538 -23.91 1.14 -33.70
N GLY A 539 -23.97 0.59 -32.49
CA GLY A 539 -24.85 -0.50 -32.10
C GLY A 539 -24.17 -1.87 -31.92
N GLU A 540 -22.85 -1.96 -32.11
CA GLU A 540 -22.03 -3.17 -31.97
C GLU A 540 -22.29 -3.86 -30.62
N ALA A 541 -22.77 -5.11 -30.66
CA ALA A 541 -22.83 -5.95 -29.48
C ALA A 541 -21.46 -6.61 -29.23
N PRO A 542 -21.06 -6.84 -27.96
CA PRO A 542 -19.81 -7.53 -27.65
C PRO A 542 -19.67 -8.91 -28.32
N GLY A 543 -20.79 -9.59 -28.58
CA GLY A 543 -20.86 -10.86 -29.30
C GLY A 543 -20.38 -10.77 -30.75
N ASP A 544 -20.63 -9.63 -31.41
CA ASP A 544 -20.38 -9.41 -32.84
C ASP A 544 -18.91 -9.13 -33.14
N VAL A 545 -18.09 -8.84 -32.11
CA VAL A 545 -16.67 -8.51 -32.26
C VAL A 545 -15.88 -9.78 -32.61
N PRO A 546 -15.30 -9.87 -33.83
CA PRO A 546 -14.68 -11.10 -34.33
C PRO A 546 -13.24 -11.30 -33.84
N HIS A 547 -12.69 -10.35 -33.08
CA HIS A 547 -11.31 -10.34 -32.60
C HIS A 547 -11.24 -10.05 -31.08
N SER A 548 -10.06 -10.21 -30.50
CA SER A 548 -9.79 -9.84 -29.11
C SER A 548 -9.85 -8.33 -28.94
N ALA A 549 -10.59 -7.84 -27.94
CA ALA A 549 -10.82 -6.41 -27.73
C ALA A 549 -11.03 -6.06 -26.26
N LEU A 550 -10.96 -4.77 -25.95
CA LEU A 550 -11.21 -4.20 -24.62
C LEU A 550 -12.59 -3.54 -24.57
N PHE A 551 -13.31 -3.69 -23.47
CA PHE A 551 -14.63 -3.12 -23.26
C PHE A 551 -14.70 -2.37 -21.92
N LYS A 552 -15.49 -1.29 -21.84
CA LYS A 552 -15.77 -0.58 -20.59
C LYS A 552 -16.74 -1.37 -19.72
N LEU A 553 -16.46 -1.50 -18.43
CA LEU A 553 -17.38 -2.16 -17.50
C LEU A 553 -18.61 -1.27 -17.24
N HIS A 554 -19.79 -1.88 -17.21
CA HIS A 554 -21.01 -1.24 -16.77
C HIS A 554 -21.71 -2.08 -15.70
N LEU A 555 -22.27 -1.43 -14.69
CA LEU A 555 -23.12 -2.04 -13.67
C LEU A 555 -24.51 -1.43 -13.75
N LYS A 556 -25.54 -2.27 -13.92
CA LYS A 556 -26.93 -1.82 -14.15
C LYS A 556 -27.01 -0.71 -15.22
N LYS A 557 -26.29 -0.91 -16.34
CA LYS A 557 -26.17 0.02 -17.49
C LYS A 557 -25.46 1.35 -17.19
N ARG A 558 -24.73 1.44 -16.08
CA ARG A 558 -23.98 2.64 -15.67
C ARG A 558 -22.49 2.38 -15.78
N LEU A 559 -21.77 3.27 -16.44
CA LEU A 559 -20.32 3.16 -16.63
C LEU A 559 -19.61 3.14 -15.28
N VAL A 560 -18.70 2.19 -15.11
CA VAL A 560 -17.70 2.20 -14.04
C VAL A 560 -16.41 2.77 -14.63
N VAL A 561 -16.07 4.00 -14.25
CA VAL A 561 -14.95 4.73 -14.86
C VAL A 561 -13.62 4.05 -14.54
N GLY A 562 -12.76 3.90 -15.55
CA GLY A 562 -11.43 3.32 -15.41
C GLY A 562 -11.40 1.80 -15.22
N VAL A 563 -12.54 1.10 -15.32
CA VAL A 563 -12.62 -0.36 -15.20
C VAL A 563 -13.00 -0.98 -16.53
N PHE A 564 -12.25 -2.01 -16.93
CA PHE A 564 -12.34 -2.57 -18.27
C PHE A 564 -12.42 -4.09 -18.26
N VAL A 565 -12.90 -4.67 -19.35
CA VAL A 565 -12.97 -6.12 -19.56
C VAL A 565 -12.26 -6.46 -20.86
N PHE A 566 -11.17 -7.20 -20.77
CA PHE A 566 -10.56 -7.86 -21.92
C PHE A 566 -11.44 -9.04 -22.33
N ARG A 567 -11.89 -9.05 -23.58
CA ARG A 567 -12.55 -10.20 -24.20
C ARG A 567 -11.59 -10.76 -25.24
N LEU A 568 -10.95 -11.88 -24.92
CA LEU A 568 -9.93 -12.51 -25.73
C LEU A 568 -10.54 -13.64 -26.56
N ARG A 569 -10.27 -13.68 -27.86
CA ARG A 569 -10.66 -14.78 -28.74
C ARG A 569 -9.45 -15.69 -28.97
N ILE A 570 -9.47 -16.87 -28.37
CA ILE A 570 -8.31 -17.76 -28.31
C ILE A 570 -8.70 -19.13 -28.84
N ALA A 571 -8.17 -19.52 -30.01
CA ALA A 571 -8.48 -20.80 -30.66
C ALA A 571 -9.99 -21.13 -30.74
N GLY A 572 -10.81 -20.12 -31.06
CA GLY A 572 -12.26 -20.26 -31.20
C GLY A 572 -13.06 -20.08 -29.92
N THR A 573 -12.44 -20.09 -28.74
CA THR A 573 -13.11 -19.80 -27.46
C THR A 573 -13.01 -18.33 -27.09
N ILE A 574 -13.94 -17.86 -26.26
CA ILE A 574 -13.94 -16.51 -25.71
C ILE A 574 -13.60 -16.61 -24.23
N GLU A 575 -12.56 -15.92 -23.83
CA GLU A 575 -12.14 -15.80 -22.43
C GLU A 575 -12.22 -14.33 -22.02
N GLN A 576 -12.72 -14.07 -20.81
CA GLN A 576 -12.91 -12.70 -20.33
C GLN A 576 -12.11 -12.45 -19.05
N TYR A 577 -11.43 -11.31 -19.02
CA TYR A 577 -10.64 -10.85 -17.88
C TYR A 577 -11.05 -9.43 -17.49
N LEU A 578 -11.37 -9.24 -16.21
CA LEU A 578 -11.64 -7.95 -15.62
C LEU A 578 -10.32 -7.25 -15.29
N PHE A 579 -10.15 -6.03 -15.76
CA PHE A 579 -9.07 -5.13 -15.38
C PHE A 579 -9.59 -4.03 -14.44
N THR A 580 -9.07 -4.02 -13.21
CA THR A 580 -9.44 -3.09 -12.13
C THR A 580 -8.16 -2.46 -11.56
N PRO A 581 -7.69 -1.35 -12.13
CA PRO A 581 -6.47 -0.68 -11.67
C PRO A 581 -6.62 -0.24 -10.21
N ASP A 582 -5.57 -0.45 -9.41
CA ASP A 582 -5.54 -0.06 -7.99
C ASP A 582 -6.63 -0.71 -7.12
N ALA A 583 -7.08 -1.92 -7.48
CA ALA A 583 -8.09 -2.64 -6.71
C ALA A 583 -7.61 -2.93 -5.26
N PRO A 584 -8.49 -2.84 -4.25
CA PRO A 584 -8.12 -2.96 -2.84
C PRO A 584 -7.65 -4.38 -2.45
N ASP A 585 -7.92 -5.38 -3.29
CA ASP A 585 -7.46 -6.76 -3.12
C ASP A 585 -6.10 -7.02 -3.80
N GLY A 586 -5.52 -6.02 -4.48
CA GLY A 586 -4.26 -6.10 -5.21
C GLY A 586 -4.35 -6.79 -6.59
N TYR A 587 -5.53 -7.27 -7.00
CA TYR A 587 -5.71 -7.94 -8.29
C TYR A 587 -6.13 -6.94 -9.37
N GLU A 588 -5.16 -6.50 -10.16
CA GLU A 588 -5.51 -5.65 -11.30
C GLU A 588 -6.10 -6.43 -12.47
N ILE A 589 -5.68 -7.68 -12.69
CA ILE A 589 -6.29 -8.58 -13.69
C ILE A 589 -6.81 -9.84 -13.02
N ARG A 590 -8.09 -10.16 -13.27
CA ARG A 590 -8.73 -11.39 -12.79
C ARG A 590 -9.71 -11.96 -13.81
N PRO A 591 -9.99 -13.27 -13.80
CA PRO A 591 -11.04 -13.85 -14.63
C PRO A 591 -12.38 -13.14 -14.38
N PHE A 592 -13.11 -12.78 -15.44
CA PHE A 592 -14.37 -12.05 -15.31
C PHE A 592 -15.44 -12.85 -14.55
N LYS A 593 -15.40 -14.18 -14.64
CA LYS A 593 -16.25 -15.10 -13.87
C LYS A 593 -16.09 -14.96 -12.35
N ASP A 594 -14.97 -14.40 -11.89
CA ASP A 594 -14.70 -14.19 -10.47
C ASP A 594 -15.27 -12.85 -9.95
N PHE A 595 -15.98 -12.08 -10.79
CA PHE A 595 -16.56 -10.78 -10.39
C PHE A 595 -17.42 -10.89 -9.13
N VAL A 596 -18.36 -11.84 -9.09
CA VAL A 596 -19.30 -11.99 -7.98
C VAL A 596 -18.57 -12.38 -6.69
N SER A 597 -17.60 -13.29 -6.76
CA SER A 597 -16.81 -13.68 -5.59
C SER A 597 -15.92 -12.54 -5.12
N ALA A 598 -15.31 -11.78 -6.03
CA ALA A 598 -14.49 -10.61 -5.68
C ALA A 598 -15.29 -9.52 -4.95
N VAL A 599 -16.52 -9.22 -5.39
CA VAL A 599 -17.42 -8.32 -4.64
C VAL A 599 -17.74 -8.93 -3.28
N LYS A 600 -18.18 -10.19 -3.24
CA LYS A 600 -18.61 -10.87 -2.00
C LYS A 600 -17.53 -11.08 -0.94
N THR A 601 -16.26 -11.27 -1.32
CA THR A 601 -15.22 -11.72 -0.38
C THR A 601 -13.96 -10.87 -0.40
N ARG A 602 -13.76 -10.02 -1.41
CA ARG A 602 -12.49 -9.30 -1.60
C ARG A 602 -12.62 -7.77 -1.51
N GLY A 603 -13.82 -7.27 -1.18
CA GLY A 603 -14.03 -5.83 -0.98
C GLY A 603 -14.02 -5.01 -2.28
N LEU A 604 -14.35 -5.64 -3.41
CA LEU A 604 -14.43 -4.95 -4.70
C LEU A 604 -15.68 -4.04 -4.81
N GLY A 605 -16.68 -4.19 -3.93
CA GLY A 605 -17.91 -3.40 -3.93
C GLY A 605 -17.67 -1.90 -3.83
N ASP A 606 -17.11 -1.43 -2.71
CA ASP A 606 -16.79 -0.01 -2.47
C ASP A 606 -15.95 0.59 -3.62
N TYR A 607 -14.92 -0.15 -4.05
CA TYR A 607 -14.06 0.24 -5.18
C TYR A 607 -14.83 0.52 -6.48
N LEU A 608 -15.86 -0.29 -6.78
CA LEU A 608 -16.71 -0.13 -7.96
C LEU A 608 -17.73 1.00 -7.76
N TYR A 609 -18.27 1.14 -6.55
CA TYR A 609 -19.22 2.18 -6.18
C TYR A 609 -18.64 3.59 -6.39
N ASP A 610 -17.41 3.81 -5.92
CA ASP A 610 -16.73 5.12 -6.01
C ASP A 610 -16.43 5.55 -7.45
N ARG A 611 -16.35 4.59 -8.37
CA ARG A 611 -16.03 4.81 -9.80
C ARG A 611 -17.26 5.05 -10.67
N VAL A 612 -18.47 5.00 -10.09
CA VAL A 612 -19.72 5.35 -10.77
C VAL A 612 -20.05 6.82 -10.51
N HIS A 613 -20.66 7.49 -11.48
CA HIS A 613 -21.17 8.85 -11.30
C HIS A 613 -22.12 8.92 -10.11
N GLU A 614 -22.01 9.95 -9.29
CA GLU A 614 -22.75 10.11 -8.04
C GLU A 614 -24.27 9.94 -8.22
N LYS A 615 -24.84 10.58 -9.25
CA LYS A 615 -26.28 10.45 -9.58
C LYS A 615 -26.78 9.01 -9.80
N TYR A 616 -25.88 8.06 -10.05
CA TYR A 616 -26.19 6.65 -10.26
C TYR A 616 -25.77 5.73 -9.12
N GLN A 617 -25.03 6.25 -8.13
CA GLN A 617 -24.56 5.50 -6.98
C GLN A 617 -25.70 4.83 -6.18
N PRO A 618 -26.88 5.43 -5.95
CA PRO A 618 -27.95 4.73 -5.21
C PRO A 618 -28.37 3.41 -5.85
N GLY A 619 -28.50 3.38 -7.19
CA GLY A 619 -28.93 2.17 -7.92
C GLY A 619 -27.83 1.10 -8.02
N VAL A 620 -26.59 1.52 -8.25
CA VAL A 620 -25.45 0.59 -8.30
C VAL A 620 -25.10 0.06 -6.90
N GLY A 621 -25.17 0.93 -5.88
CA GLY A 621 -24.93 0.58 -4.48
C GLY A 621 -25.93 -0.45 -3.95
N ALA A 622 -27.21 -0.36 -4.33
CA ALA A 622 -28.19 -1.40 -4.01
C ALA A 622 -27.80 -2.76 -4.61
N TYR A 623 -27.40 -2.80 -5.88
CA TYR A 623 -26.94 -4.03 -6.55
C TYR A 623 -25.68 -4.63 -5.91
N LEU A 624 -24.70 -3.80 -5.55
CA LEU A 624 -23.46 -4.25 -4.89
C LEU A 624 -23.75 -4.76 -3.47
N THR A 625 -24.59 -4.05 -2.71
CA THR A 625 -25.05 -4.49 -1.38
C THR A 625 -25.78 -5.83 -1.46
N ASP A 626 -26.65 -6.02 -2.46
CA ASP A 626 -27.35 -7.29 -2.68
C ASP A 626 -26.37 -8.43 -2.98
N LEU A 627 -25.34 -8.18 -3.80
CA LEU A 627 -24.27 -9.16 -4.01
C LEU A 627 -23.56 -9.49 -2.71
N GLU A 628 -23.22 -8.52 -1.88
CA GLU A 628 -22.48 -8.76 -0.64
C GLU A 628 -23.30 -9.48 0.42
N GLN A 629 -24.56 -9.10 0.61
CA GLN A 629 -25.40 -9.55 1.72
C GLN A 629 -26.25 -10.79 1.42
N LEU A 630 -26.70 -10.97 0.17
CA LEU A 630 -27.59 -12.06 -0.19
C LEU A 630 -26.80 -13.27 -0.69
N ALA A 631 -26.79 -14.35 0.11
CA ALA A 631 -26.07 -15.58 -0.21
C ALA A 631 -26.38 -16.12 -1.62
N HIS A 632 -27.65 -16.08 -2.02
CA HIS A 632 -28.15 -16.60 -3.29
C HIS A 632 -28.15 -15.60 -4.45
N PHE A 633 -27.79 -14.33 -4.22
CA PHE A 633 -27.71 -13.34 -5.30
C PHE A 633 -26.35 -13.45 -6.01
N THR A 634 -26.35 -13.86 -7.27
CA THR A 634 -25.13 -14.13 -8.06
C THR A 634 -25.22 -13.59 -9.48
N GLU A 635 -26.00 -12.52 -9.69
CA GLU A 635 -26.16 -11.87 -11.00
C GLU A 635 -24.85 -11.13 -11.34
N ALA A 636 -24.01 -11.71 -12.20
CA ALA A 636 -22.83 -11.04 -12.74
C ALA A 636 -23.21 -10.00 -13.81
N PRO A 637 -22.46 -8.91 -13.98
CA PRO A 637 -22.74 -7.92 -15.02
C PRO A 637 -22.44 -8.49 -16.41
N GLU A 638 -23.20 -8.02 -17.41
CA GLU A 638 -22.97 -8.32 -18.82
C GLU A 638 -22.29 -7.14 -19.52
N LEU A 639 -21.57 -7.42 -20.60
CA LEU A 639 -20.98 -6.37 -21.43
C LEU A 639 -22.07 -5.67 -22.23
N GLU A 640 -22.13 -4.35 -22.12
CA GLU A 640 -23.13 -3.52 -22.80
C GLU A 640 -22.81 -3.33 -24.29
N ARG A 641 -23.83 -3.03 -25.10
CA ARG A 641 -23.63 -2.57 -26.48
C ARG A 641 -22.83 -1.27 -26.50
N ASN A 642 -22.02 -1.06 -27.54
CA ASN A 642 -21.17 0.13 -27.70
C ASN A 642 -20.17 0.37 -26.55
N SER A 643 -19.85 -0.68 -25.77
CA SER A 643 -18.86 -0.56 -24.69
C SER A 643 -17.42 -0.81 -25.14
N ARG A 644 -17.18 -1.21 -26.40
CA ARG A 644 -15.82 -1.46 -26.91
C ARG A 644 -14.98 -0.19 -26.87
N VAL A 645 -13.78 -0.30 -26.32
CA VAL A 645 -12.79 0.78 -26.31
C VAL A 645 -12.10 0.81 -27.66
N THR A 646 -12.29 1.90 -28.41
CA THR A 646 -11.59 2.15 -29.68
C THR A 646 -10.30 2.94 -29.48
N ASP A 647 -10.27 3.77 -28.44
CA ASP A 647 -9.13 4.60 -28.11
C ASP A 647 -9.06 4.83 -26.58
N LEU A 648 -7.90 4.56 -25.98
CA LEU A 648 -7.64 4.84 -24.57
C LEU A 648 -7.49 6.34 -24.30
N TYR A 649 -7.08 7.12 -25.30
CA TYR A 649 -7.03 8.58 -25.24
C TYR A 649 -8.39 9.18 -24.88
N ASP A 650 -9.47 8.62 -25.42
CA ASP A 650 -10.84 9.09 -25.17
C ASP A 650 -11.37 8.71 -23.78
N CYS A 651 -10.81 7.69 -23.14
CA CYS A 651 -11.23 7.24 -21.81
C CYS A 651 -10.91 8.26 -20.70
N TYR A 652 -9.93 9.15 -20.91
CA TYR A 652 -9.70 10.29 -20.01
C TYR A 652 -10.93 11.20 -19.92
N SER A 653 -11.69 11.33 -21.01
CA SER A 653 -12.91 12.15 -21.01
C SER A 653 -13.96 11.58 -20.06
N ASP A 654 -14.04 10.25 -19.88
CA ASP A 654 -14.96 9.63 -18.91
C ASP A 654 -14.64 10.07 -17.47
N VAL A 655 -13.34 10.19 -17.14
CA VAL A 655 -12.86 10.70 -15.85
C VAL A 655 -13.32 12.14 -15.65
N VAL A 656 -13.10 13.01 -16.64
CA VAL A 656 -13.50 14.42 -16.60
C VAL A 656 -15.03 14.56 -16.49
N TYR A 657 -15.79 13.78 -17.25
CA TYR A 657 -17.26 13.81 -17.20
C TYR A 657 -17.81 13.30 -15.88
N LYS A 658 -17.15 12.34 -15.23
CA LYS A 658 -17.50 11.95 -13.86
C LYS A 658 -17.33 13.12 -12.91
N ILE A 659 -16.15 13.76 -12.91
CA ILE A 659 -15.88 14.94 -12.06
C ILE A 659 -16.95 16.01 -12.30
N ILE A 660 -17.19 16.41 -13.55
CA ILE A 660 -18.22 17.41 -13.89
C ILE A 660 -19.60 16.99 -13.36
N SER A 661 -19.98 15.72 -13.55
CA SER A 661 -21.28 15.21 -13.11
C SER A 661 -21.43 15.13 -11.60
N ASP A 662 -20.34 14.90 -10.87
CA ASP A 662 -20.36 14.83 -9.41
C ASP A 662 -20.41 16.24 -8.82
N VAL A 663 -19.69 17.20 -9.42
CA VAL A 663 -19.80 18.64 -9.10
C VAL A 663 -21.23 19.15 -9.34
N ASP A 664 -21.84 18.78 -10.46
CA ASP A 664 -23.20 19.20 -10.82
C ASP A 664 -24.29 18.58 -9.92
N ALA A 665 -24.02 17.43 -9.28
CA ALA A 665 -24.99 16.68 -8.51
C ALA A 665 -25.15 17.14 -7.04
N LYS A 666 -24.17 17.85 -6.46
CA LYS A 666 -24.17 18.20 -5.03
C LYS A 666 -24.02 19.70 -4.74
N THR A 667 -24.86 20.19 -3.84
CA THR A 667 -24.79 21.55 -3.25
C THR A 667 -24.20 21.58 -1.82
N GLN A 668 -23.78 20.42 -1.27
CA GLN A 668 -22.96 20.22 -0.05
C GLN A 668 -22.28 18.83 -0.13
N SER A 669 -21.04 18.54 0.28
CA SER A 669 -19.78 19.28 0.36
C SER A 669 -18.88 18.80 -0.79
N LEU A 670 -18.65 19.67 -1.77
CA LEU A 670 -17.92 19.41 -3.03
C LEU A 670 -16.44 19.01 -2.79
N GLU A 671 -15.92 19.37 -1.63
CA GLU A 671 -14.57 19.09 -1.13
C GLU A 671 -14.29 17.58 -1.04
N GLU A 672 -15.17 16.78 -0.41
CA GLU A 672 -14.89 15.36 -0.14
C GLU A 672 -14.71 14.51 -1.40
N ILE A 673 -15.43 14.82 -2.49
CA ILE A 673 -15.46 13.99 -3.71
C ILE A 673 -14.25 14.26 -4.60
N ILE A 674 -13.91 15.52 -4.84
CA ILE A 674 -12.77 15.88 -5.70
C ILE A 674 -11.46 15.65 -4.95
N THR A 675 -11.42 16.00 -3.67
CA THR A 675 -10.28 15.68 -2.82
C THR A 675 -10.08 14.17 -2.78
N GLY A 676 -11.13 13.36 -2.62
CA GLY A 676 -11.02 11.89 -2.67
C GLY A 676 -10.42 11.35 -3.97
N LEU A 677 -10.84 11.87 -5.14
CA LEU A 677 -10.33 11.40 -6.44
C LEU A 677 -8.87 11.82 -6.68
N VAL A 678 -8.53 13.09 -6.41
CA VAL A 678 -7.15 13.61 -6.54
C VAL A 678 -6.23 12.95 -5.52
N TYR A 679 -6.70 12.77 -4.29
CA TYR A 679 -6.00 12.08 -3.21
C TYR A 679 -5.70 10.63 -3.57
N ASN A 680 -6.69 9.87 -4.05
CA ASN A 680 -6.49 8.49 -4.48
C ASN A 680 -5.48 8.39 -5.64
N ALA A 681 -5.52 9.30 -6.61
CA ALA A 681 -4.56 9.33 -7.72
C ALA A 681 -3.13 9.63 -7.24
N VAL A 682 -2.96 10.61 -6.35
CA VAL A 682 -1.66 10.95 -5.75
C VAL A 682 -1.14 9.79 -4.91
N LEU A 683 -2.00 9.15 -4.12
CA LEU A 683 -1.60 8.04 -3.28
C LEU A 683 -1.20 6.80 -4.07
N THR A 684 -1.94 6.45 -5.12
CA THR A 684 -1.53 5.42 -6.08
C THR A 684 -0.14 5.72 -6.64
N ALA A 685 0.10 6.98 -7.05
CA ALA A 685 1.39 7.37 -7.59
C ALA A 685 2.52 7.29 -6.55
N VAL A 686 2.28 7.69 -5.29
CA VAL A 686 3.24 7.52 -4.19
C VAL A 686 3.59 6.06 -3.98
N SER A 687 2.60 5.17 -3.97
CA SER A 687 2.82 3.73 -3.85
C SER A 687 3.69 3.20 -4.99
N VAL A 688 3.48 3.65 -6.23
CA VAL A 688 4.33 3.26 -7.37
C VAL A 688 5.75 3.84 -7.27
N ILE A 689 5.88 5.08 -6.79
CA ILE A 689 7.16 5.81 -6.72
C ILE A 689 8.04 5.34 -5.56
N GLY A 690 7.43 4.99 -4.42
CA GLY A 690 8.09 4.57 -3.19
C GLY A 690 8.60 3.12 -3.19
N ILE A 691 8.30 2.35 -4.24
CA ILE A 691 8.75 0.97 -4.39
C ILE A 691 10.27 0.89 -4.58
N VAL A 692 10.92 0.07 -3.75
CA VAL A 692 12.37 -0.16 -3.80
C VAL A 692 12.77 -1.05 -4.98
N TYR A 693 11.96 -2.05 -5.35
CA TYR A 693 12.06 -2.85 -6.58
C TYR A 693 10.67 -3.33 -7.05
N PRO A 694 10.41 -3.50 -8.36
CA PRO A 694 9.07 -3.75 -8.88
C PRO A 694 8.39 -4.97 -8.23
N PRO A 695 7.17 -4.84 -7.66
CA PRO A 695 6.49 -5.94 -6.98
C PRO A 695 6.03 -6.95 -8.02
N VAL A 696 6.46 -8.20 -7.85
CA VAL A 696 6.25 -9.24 -8.87
C VAL A 696 4.87 -9.90 -8.76
N SER A 697 4.36 -10.03 -7.54
CA SER A 697 3.07 -10.64 -7.25
C SER A 697 1.95 -9.61 -7.16
N ILE A 698 0.72 -10.14 -7.05
CA ILE A 698 -0.50 -9.38 -6.76
C ILE A 698 -0.22 -8.52 -5.53
N ALA A 699 -0.32 -7.20 -5.73
CA ALA A 699 0.26 -6.20 -4.86
C ALA A 699 -0.58 -5.99 -3.60
N LEU A 700 -1.01 -7.05 -2.90
CA LEU A 700 -1.77 -6.94 -1.66
C LEU A 700 -1.01 -6.07 -0.66
N SER A 701 0.32 -6.16 -0.56
CA SER A 701 1.10 -5.26 0.28
C SER A 701 1.12 -3.81 -0.21
N ALA A 702 1.10 -3.54 -1.52
CA ALA A 702 1.00 -2.16 -2.02
C ALA A 702 -0.43 -1.60 -1.88
N ALA A 703 -1.45 -2.44 -2.07
CA ALA A 703 -2.85 -2.11 -1.86
C ALA A 703 -3.14 -1.90 -0.37
N LEU A 704 -2.57 -2.72 0.52
CA LEU A 704 -2.63 -2.55 1.97
C LEU A 704 -1.81 -1.34 2.41
N LEU A 705 -0.62 -1.10 1.87
CA LEU A 705 0.14 0.14 2.08
C LEU A 705 -0.74 1.35 1.73
N THR A 706 -1.29 1.37 0.51
CA THR A 706 -2.17 2.43 0.02
C THR A 706 -3.37 2.59 0.95
N LYS A 707 -4.12 1.52 1.20
CA LYS A 707 -5.27 1.51 2.11
C LYS A 707 -4.92 2.01 3.50
N ASN A 708 -3.80 1.58 4.07
CA ASN A 708 -3.35 1.96 5.40
C ASN A 708 -2.91 3.44 5.42
N LEU A 709 -2.34 3.96 4.33
CA LEU A 709 -2.09 5.39 4.20
C LEU A 709 -3.41 6.19 4.09
N VAL A 710 -4.40 5.72 3.31
CA VAL A 710 -5.76 6.32 3.24
C VAL A 710 -6.39 6.36 4.63
N GLN A 711 -6.52 5.20 5.27
CA GLN A 711 -7.21 5.05 6.55
C GLN A 711 -6.47 5.76 7.69
N GLY A 712 -5.13 5.85 7.61
CA GLY A 712 -4.33 6.65 8.51
C GLY A 712 -4.64 8.14 8.38
N ALA A 713 -4.70 8.65 7.15
CA ALA A 713 -5.03 10.04 6.89
C ALA A 713 -6.47 10.39 7.26
N GLU A 714 -7.45 9.53 6.94
CA GLU A 714 -8.86 9.68 7.32
C GLU A 714 -9.02 9.73 8.85
N ALA A 715 -8.49 8.73 9.57
CA ALA A 715 -8.55 8.69 11.02
C ALA A 715 -7.86 9.90 11.67
N TYR A 716 -6.80 10.42 11.03
CA TYR A 716 -6.13 11.63 11.48
C TYR A 716 -6.96 12.89 11.19
N SER A 717 -7.65 12.97 10.05
CA SER A 717 -8.55 14.08 9.71
C SER A 717 -9.78 14.14 10.64
N GLU A 718 -10.24 12.99 11.13
CA GLU A 718 -11.32 12.85 12.12
C GLU A 718 -10.87 13.14 13.57
N GLY A 719 -9.60 13.48 13.80
CA GLY A 719 -9.03 13.72 15.13
C GLY A 719 -8.75 12.44 15.94
N ASN A 720 -8.90 11.25 15.34
CA ASN A 720 -8.63 9.96 15.98
C ASN A 720 -7.15 9.55 15.80
N ARG A 721 -6.29 10.25 16.53
CA ARG A 721 -4.82 10.14 16.48
C ARG A 721 -4.30 8.72 16.73
N ALA A 722 -4.94 7.96 17.62
CA ALA A 722 -4.53 6.59 17.95
C ALA A 722 -4.79 5.62 16.78
N LYS A 723 -5.94 5.74 16.13
CA LYS A 723 -6.29 4.93 14.95
C LYS A 723 -5.43 5.29 13.74
N ALA A 724 -5.11 6.57 13.56
CA ALA A 724 -4.17 7.02 12.54
C ALA A 724 -2.78 6.38 12.68
N LEU A 725 -2.23 6.38 13.90
CA LEU A 725 -0.92 5.80 14.20
C LEU A 725 -0.83 4.31 13.86
N ILE A 726 -1.91 3.56 14.12
CA ILE A 726 -2.00 2.13 13.82
C ILE A 726 -1.94 1.91 12.31
N HIS A 727 -2.75 2.64 11.54
CA HIS A 727 -2.73 2.54 10.09
C HIS A 727 -1.38 2.98 9.51
N PHE A 728 -0.73 4.03 10.03
CA PHE A 728 0.62 4.40 9.57
C PHE A 728 1.68 3.36 9.94
N ARG A 729 1.58 2.72 11.11
CA ARG A 729 2.42 1.58 11.48
C ARG A 729 2.21 0.40 10.53
N ASP A 730 0.97 0.09 10.18
CA ASP A 730 0.66 -1.00 9.25
C ASP A 730 1.13 -0.68 7.84
N ALA A 731 1.02 0.58 7.39
CA ALA A 731 1.65 1.05 6.16
C ALA A 731 3.18 0.85 6.19
N LEU A 732 3.85 1.14 7.31
CA LEU A 732 5.29 0.88 7.46
C LEU A 732 5.65 -0.60 7.40
N ILE A 733 4.80 -1.48 7.98
CA ILE A 733 4.98 -2.93 7.88
C ILE A 733 4.84 -3.37 6.41
N GLU A 734 3.83 -2.87 5.69
CA GLU A 734 3.62 -3.19 4.28
C GLU A 734 4.72 -2.63 3.35
N LEU A 735 5.23 -1.44 3.63
CA LEU A 735 6.36 -0.85 2.91
C LEU A 735 7.66 -1.62 3.21
N ALA A 736 7.85 -2.08 4.45
CA ALA A 736 8.91 -3.01 4.79
C ALA A 736 8.75 -4.33 4.03
N LEU A 737 7.55 -4.89 3.91
CA LEU A 737 7.31 -6.09 3.10
C LEU A 737 7.64 -5.91 1.62
N LEU A 738 7.44 -4.70 1.08
CA LEU A 738 7.77 -4.36 -0.30
C LEU A 738 9.26 -4.06 -0.54
N GLY A 739 10.04 -3.78 0.50
CA GLY A 739 11.44 -3.35 0.37
C GLY A 739 12.48 -4.14 1.16
N LYS A 740 12.10 -4.86 2.22
CA LYS A 740 12.98 -5.51 3.22
C LYS A 740 12.23 -6.61 3.97
N ALA A 741 12.40 -7.88 3.59
CA ALA A 741 11.79 -8.99 4.30
C ALA A 741 12.12 -8.96 5.81
N GLY A 742 11.09 -9.26 6.60
CA GLY A 742 10.95 -8.83 7.99
C GLY A 742 12.04 -9.31 8.95
N TYR A 743 12.61 -8.34 9.67
CA TYR A 743 13.07 -8.44 11.05
C TYR A 743 13.18 -7.02 11.60
N VAL A 744 12.83 -6.83 12.88
CA VAL A 744 13.02 -5.57 13.62
C VAL A 744 14.51 -5.21 13.56
N GLY A 745 14.88 -4.23 12.72
CA GLY A 745 16.22 -3.68 12.76
C GLY A 745 16.92 -3.17 11.51
N SER A 746 16.29 -3.24 10.34
CA SER A 746 16.90 -2.62 9.16
C SER A 746 16.69 -1.10 9.16
N GLN A 747 17.78 -0.34 8.99
CA GLN A 747 17.72 1.12 8.83
C GLN A 747 16.86 1.45 7.61
N PRO A 748 15.83 2.30 7.72
CA PRO A 748 14.99 2.67 6.59
C PRO A 748 15.82 3.40 5.50
N THR A 749 15.44 3.25 4.22
CA THR A 749 16.04 4.03 3.12
C THR A 749 15.79 5.53 3.31
N LYS A 750 16.49 6.42 2.61
CA LYS A 750 16.26 7.88 2.77
C LYS A 750 14.80 8.28 2.49
N ILE A 751 14.17 7.76 1.43
CA ILE A 751 12.73 7.98 1.17
C ILE A 751 11.85 7.43 2.31
N GLN A 752 12.18 6.25 2.85
CA GLN A 752 11.47 5.71 4.02
C GLN A 752 11.72 6.58 5.26
N LYS A 753 12.94 7.10 5.48
CA LYS A 753 13.32 8.00 6.57
C LYS A 753 12.71 9.38 6.42
N ASP A 754 12.52 9.88 5.21
CA ASP A 754 11.88 11.15 4.92
C ASP A 754 10.37 11.01 5.14
N LEU A 755 9.77 9.88 4.73
CA LEU A 755 8.38 9.51 5.07
C LEU A 755 8.20 9.29 6.59
N ILE A 756 9.15 8.62 7.26
CA ILE A 756 9.18 8.37 8.72
C ILE A 756 9.43 9.67 9.51
N GLY A 757 10.32 10.53 9.02
CA GLY A 757 10.64 11.84 9.57
C GLY A 757 9.45 12.78 9.45
N LEU A 758 8.71 12.69 8.34
CA LEU A 758 7.42 13.34 8.14
C LEU A 758 6.40 12.95 9.22
N LEU A 759 6.27 11.64 9.48
CA LEU A 759 5.30 11.08 10.42
C LEU A 759 5.72 11.32 11.89
N GLY A 760 7.02 11.48 12.15
CA GLY A 760 7.59 11.84 13.46
C GLY A 760 7.52 13.33 13.79
N ASP A 761 7.76 14.21 12.80
CA ASP A 761 7.67 15.67 12.99
C ASP A 761 6.23 16.18 13.17
N VAL A 762 5.23 15.39 12.79
CA VAL A 762 3.82 15.68 13.11
C VAL A 762 3.62 15.81 14.62
N TYR A 763 4.32 15.03 15.46
CA TYR A 763 4.25 15.18 16.92
C TYR A 763 4.92 16.48 17.43
N THR A 764 6.02 16.91 16.80
CA THR A 764 6.76 18.12 17.18
C THR A 764 6.05 19.39 16.71
N VAL A 765 5.40 19.33 15.55
CA VAL A 765 4.68 20.46 14.95
C VAL A 765 3.29 20.62 15.60
N GLU A 766 2.57 19.56 15.98
CA GLU A 766 1.25 19.70 16.62
C GLU A 766 1.29 20.38 18.00
N TRP A 767 2.36 20.16 18.80
CA TRP A 767 2.51 20.84 20.08
C TRP A 767 2.74 22.36 19.92
N PHE A 768 3.46 22.78 18.88
CA PHE A 768 3.67 24.21 18.58
C PHE A 768 2.52 24.85 17.76
N PHE A 769 1.83 24.09 16.92
CA PHE A 769 0.80 24.58 16.00
C PHE A 769 -0.59 24.67 16.67
N SER A 770 -0.92 23.76 17.60
CA SER A 770 -2.19 23.81 18.36
C SER A 770 -2.26 24.99 19.34
N GLN A 771 -1.11 25.54 19.76
CA GLN A 771 -1.04 26.75 20.59
C GLN A 771 -1.09 28.04 19.77
N ALA A 772 -0.94 27.99 18.44
CA ALA A 772 -0.64 29.20 17.65
C ALA A 772 -1.67 29.59 16.57
N THR A 773 -2.36 28.67 15.87
CA THR A 773 -2.88 29.06 14.52
C THR A 773 -4.33 28.78 14.14
N GLY A 774 -5.11 27.92 14.81
CA GLY A 774 -6.54 27.79 14.47
C GLY A 774 -6.90 27.50 12.99
N GLN A 775 -6.36 26.40 12.42
CA GLN A 775 -6.67 25.66 11.15
C GLN A 775 -5.67 25.82 9.97
N PRO A 776 -5.39 24.74 9.18
CA PRO A 776 -6.23 24.14 8.10
C PRO A 776 -6.44 22.58 8.17
N ARG A 777 -7.20 21.96 7.23
CA ARG A 777 -7.46 20.50 7.17
C ARG A 777 -6.26 19.72 6.65
N LEU A 778 -6.05 18.51 7.18
CA LEU A 778 -4.77 17.80 7.09
C LEU A 778 -4.51 17.00 5.82
N HIS A 779 -5.56 16.65 5.08
CA HIS A 779 -5.43 15.88 3.84
C HIS A 779 -4.71 16.70 2.74
N GLU A 780 -4.93 18.02 2.68
CA GLU A 780 -4.19 18.92 1.78
C GLU A 780 -2.73 19.05 2.20
N ARG A 781 -2.45 19.04 3.50
CA ARG A 781 -1.07 19.08 4.01
C ARG A 781 -0.29 17.82 3.68
N VAL A 782 -0.92 16.65 3.75
CA VAL A 782 -0.30 15.38 3.33
C VAL A 782 -0.01 15.41 1.83
N LEU A 783 -0.92 15.93 1.00
CA LEU A 783 -0.73 16.11 -0.43
C LEU A 783 0.39 17.10 -0.78
N GLU A 784 0.43 18.27 -0.13
CA GLU A 784 1.50 19.26 -0.31
C GLU A 784 2.87 18.70 0.01
N VAL A 785 2.97 17.91 1.08
CA VAL A 785 4.25 17.38 1.51
C VAL A 785 4.69 16.19 0.65
N ILE A 786 3.75 15.34 0.22
CA ILE A 786 4.01 14.36 -0.85
C ILE A 786 4.49 15.06 -2.11
N GLN A 787 3.83 16.15 -2.50
CA GLN A 787 4.21 16.95 -3.66
C GLN A 787 5.60 17.57 -3.48
N GLN A 788 5.96 18.06 -2.30
CA GLN A 788 7.31 18.59 -2.01
C GLN A 788 8.40 17.51 -2.09
N VAL A 789 8.13 16.30 -1.60
CA VAL A 789 9.05 15.15 -1.76
C VAL A 789 9.19 14.77 -3.23
N LEU A 790 8.10 14.86 -4.00
CA LEU A 790 8.12 14.66 -5.43
C LEU A 790 8.80 15.83 -6.16
N ASP A 791 8.72 17.06 -5.69
CA ASP A 791 9.20 18.26 -6.38
C ASP A 791 10.64 18.64 -6.04
N ASP A 792 11.25 18.09 -4.98
CA ASP A 792 12.64 18.36 -4.61
C ASP A 792 13.64 17.58 -5.52
N PRO A 793 14.36 18.26 -6.43
CA PRO A 793 15.28 17.61 -7.36
C PRO A 793 16.65 17.27 -6.73
N GLN A 794 16.93 17.68 -5.49
CA GLN A 794 18.21 17.44 -4.80
C GLN A 794 18.12 16.45 -3.64
N SER A 795 16.93 16.22 -3.05
CA SER A 795 16.78 15.27 -1.94
C SER A 795 16.38 13.83 -2.34
N ALA A 796 15.77 13.62 -3.51
CA ALA A 796 15.22 12.32 -3.90
C ALA A 796 16.22 11.39 -4.59
N THR A 797 16.25 10.11 -4.20
CA THR A 797 17.00 9.01 -4.87
C THR A 797 16.42 8.64 -6.25
N SER A 798 15.48 9.42 -6.77
CA SER A 798 14.72 9.18 -8.01
C SER A 798 14.18 10.50 -8.55
N LYS A 799 14.40 10.77 -9.84
CA LYS A 799 14.03 12.03 -10.50
C LYS A 799 13.46 11.79 -11.89
N THR A 800 12.28 12.36 -12.14
CA THR A 800 11.67 12.38 -13.48
C THR A 800 11.80 13.77 -14.09
N THR A 801 12.11 13.87 -15.37
CA THR A 801 12.22 15.14 -16.10
C THR A 801 11.56 15.02 -17.47
N ILE A 802 10.77 16.03 -17.84
CA ILE A 802 10.20 16.16 -19.18
C ILE A 802 11.14 17.03 -20.00
N ILE A 803 11.60 16.50 -21.13
CA ILE A 803 12.44 17.20 -22.09
C ILE A 803 11.53 17.53 -23.28
N GLN A 804 11.20 18.82 -23.41
CA GLN A 804 10.48 19.31 -24.58
C GLN A 804 11.37 19.13 -25.81
N ARG A 805 10.75 18.66 -26.90
CA ARG A 805 11.43 18.43 -28.18
C ARG A 805 11.66 19.73 -28.95
#